data_AF-A0A5J5C340-F1
#
_entry.id   AF-A0A5J5C340-F1
#
_cell.length_a   1.000
_cell.length_b   1.000
_cell.length_c   1.000
_cell.angle_alpha   90.00
_cell.angle_beta   90.00
_cell.angle_gamma   90.00
#
_symmetry.space_group_name_H-M   'P 1'
#
loop_
_entity.id
_entity.type
_entity.pdbx_description
1 polymer ?
#
loop_
_entity_poly.entity_id
_entity_poly.type
_entity_poly.pdbx_seq_one_letter_code
_entity_poly.pdbx_strand_id
1 'polypeptide(L)'
;MMDRHILLLSFPAQGSINPLFQFAKHLMRMGVKVTILTSVSTHRRITKTAAIPEGLTIVEFSDGYEDGLKNGDDFDQFVSEFRSHGSRAVVEFFAASIREGHPVTRLVYTMLLTWAAKLAHDLHIPSTPFWVQPATVFQIYYYYFNGYGDLIGKNSSDPSCPIEIPGLPLLTSRDLPSLLAPPNSNRYSFLLPILKEQLDLLDTETKPKILVNTFDAIEPEALRAIEKFNMIAVGPLVSSASLEREDPSETQKSRDYVEWLNSKPESSVVYVSFGSIAVLSNQQMEEIARGLLESHRPFIWVIRAMEIGVKQEDKLGCREELEKQGMIVPWCSQVDVLSHPSLGCFFTHCGWNSSLESLVSGIPVVGFPQFTDQPTIAKLIEDVWKTGVRLTANEEGLVKGDEIKRCIEMVMGGGQRGEELSKNAKKWKALARDALKEAQGAINPAFQLAKHLIRMGVKVTIVTTVSAHRRMTKSAPIPDDLTIAAFSGGYDEGFKNRDDHQHFLSEYRSHGSRAVAELITASRKEGHPITRLVYTMLQTWAAKLAHDLHIPSTPFWIQPATVFQIYYYYFNGYGDLIGKNSSDPSCPIEIPGLPLLTSRDLPSFLVPSDSNRYSFALPIFKEQLELLDAETKPKILVNTFDAIEPEALRAIEKFNLIAVGPLVSSASLEREDPSETQTSRDYVEWLNSKPKSSVVYVSFGSVVLLSKLQMEEIARGLLESHRPFIWVIRAMEIGDKQEDKLGFREELEKQGMIVPWCSQVDVLSHPSLGCFFTHCGWNSSLESLVSGIPVVGFPQFTDQPTIAKLIEDVWKTGARLTANEEGLVKGDEIKRCIEMVMGGGQRGEELSKNAKKWKALARDALKEGGSLDINLKAFVDEL
;
A
#
# COMPACT_ATOMS: atom_id res chain seq x y z
N MET A 1 -0.38 -1.06 29.25
CA MET A 1 -1.27 -0.66 28.12
C MET A 1 -2.52 -1.54 28.20
N MET A 2 -3.77 -1.08 28.00
CA MET A 2 -4.92 -2.01 28.00
C MET A 2 -4.76 -2.99 26.83
N ASP A 3 -4.68 -4.29 27.10
CA ASP A 3 -4.64 -5.33 26.07
C ASP A 3 -5.89 -5.24 25.20
N ARG A 4 -5.72 -4.71 23.98
CA ARG A 4 -6.83 -4.59 23.02
C ARG A 4 -7.13 -5.97 22.45
N HIS A 5 -8.16 -6.60 22.97
CA HIS A 5 -8.68 -7.87 22.47
C HIS A 5 -9.92 -7.61 21.61
N ILE A 6 -9.86 -7.96 20.33
CA ILE A 6 -10.98 -7.85 19.39
C ILE A 6 -11.50 -9.26 19.06
N LEU A 7 -12.81 -9.44 19.22
CA LEU A 7 -13.53 -10.63 18.77
C LEU A 7 -14.06 -10.39 17.36
N LEU A 8 -13.70 -11.26 16.41
CA LEU A 8 -14.20 -11.26 15.05
C LEU A 8 -15.22 -12.38 14.88
N LEU A 9 -16.39 -12.06 14.32
CA LEU A 9 -17.47 -13.01 14.11
C LEU A 9 -17.91 -13.00 12.63
N SER A 10 -17.82 -14.15 11.95
CA SER A 10 -18.17 -14.31 10.53
C SER A 10 -19.42 -15.15 10.34
N PHE A 11 -20.28 -14.74 9.41
CA PHE A 11 -21.23 -15.66 8.79
C PHE A 11 -20.47 -16.72 7.98
N PRO A 12 -20.92 -18.00 7.95
CA PRO A 12 -20.19 -19.14 7.38
C PRO A 12 -20.23 -19.21 5.84
N ALA A 13 -20.07 -18.06 5.18
CA ALA A 13 -19.96 -17.93 3.72
C ALA A 13 -18.54 -17.50 3.34
N GLN A 14 -17.96 -18.09 2.28
CA GLN A 14 -16.59 -17.78 1.85
C GLN A 14 -16.37 -16.29 1.54
N GLY A 15 -17.41 -15.64 0.99
CA GLY A 15 -17.42 -14.19 0.74
C GLY A 15 -17.18 -13.35 1.99
N SER A 16 -17.57 -13.84 3.17
CA SER A 16 -17.39 -13.18 4.46
C SER A 16 -16.12 -13.62 5.18
N ILE A 17 -15.82 -14.93 5.16
CA ILE A 17 -14.71 -15.54 5.88
C ILE A 17 -13.36 -15.00 5.39
N ASN A 18 -13.13 -15.01 4.06
CA ASN A 18 -11.85 -14.63 3.48
C ASN A 18 -11.42 -13.21 3.86
N PRO A 19 -12.25 -12.15 3.62
CA PRO A 19 -11.86 -10.79 3.98
C PRO A 19 -11.76 -10.60 5.49
N LEU A 20 -12.60 -11.25 6.31
CA LEU A 20 -12.49 -11.16 7.77
C LEU A 20 -11.18 -11.79 8.27
N PHE A 21 -10.76 -12.91 7.69
CA PHE A 21 -9.48 -13.55 8.01
C PHE A 21 -8.27 -12.70 7.61
N GLN A 22 -8.30 -12.05 6.43
CA GLN A 22 -7.26 -11.10 6.04
C GLN A 22 -7.26 -9.85 6.93
N PHE A 23 -8.43 -9.38 7.35
CA PHE A 23 -8.56 -8.30 8.31
C PHE A 23 -7.98 -8.70 9.68
N ALA A 24 -8.21 -9.93 10.13
CA ALA A 24 -7.59 -10.49 11.33
C ALA A 24 -6.06 -10.43 11.25
N LYS A 25 -5.47 -10.90 10.14
CA LYS A 25 -4.02 -10.79 9.90
C LYS A 25 -3.55 -9.32 9.95
N HIS A 26 -4.32 -8.40 9.40
CA HIS A 26 -3.98 -6.97 9.44
C HIS A 26 -3.99 -6.40 10.86
N LEU A 27 -5.03 -6.71 11.66
CA LEU A 27 -5.12 -6.31 13.06
C LEU A 27 -3.99 -6.90 13.91
N MET A 28 -3.63 -8.17 13.70
CA MET A 28 -2.51 -8.81 14.40
C MET A 28 -1.18 -8.13 14.08
N ARG A 29 -0.94 -7.78 12.82
CA ARG A 29 0.24 -6.98 12.42
C ARG A 29 0.27 -5.59 13.08
N MET A 30 -0.87 -5.12 13.59
CA MET A 30 -0.98 -3.88 14.36
C MET A 30 -0.82 -4.09 15.88
N GLY A 31 -0.46 -5.31 16.34
CA GLY A 31 -0.28 -5.63 17.76
C GLY A 31 -1.60 -5.84 18.53
N VAL A 32 -2.72 -6.06 17.83
CA VAL A 32 -4.02 -6.33 18.45
C VAL A 32 -4.15 -7.81 18.72
N LYS A 33 -4.62 -8.20 19.92
CA LYS A 33 -5.02 -9.57 20.19
C LYS A 33 -6.33 -9.85 19.46
N VAL A 34 -6.33 -10.85 18.57
CA VAL A 34 -7.50 -11.18 17.75
C VAL A 34 -7.97 -12.59 18.05
N THR A 35 -9.26 -12.74 18.32
CA THR A 35 -9.93 -14.04 18.34
C THR A 35 -10.99 -14.08 17.25
N ILE A 36 -11.02 -15.13 16.44
CA ILE A 36 -12.12 -15.43 15.53
C ILE A 36 -13.03 -16.45 16.20
N LEU A 37 -14.30 -16.10 16.42
CA LEU A 37 -15.32 -17.06 16.80
C LEU A 37 -16.08 -17.49 15.55
N THR A 38 -16.15 -18.79 15.27
CA THR A 38 -16.78 -19.29 14.05
C THR A 38 -17.33 -20.71 14.23
N SER A 39 -18.12 -21.20 13.28
CA SER A 39 -18.65 -22.56 13.37
C SER A 39 -17.60 -23.63 13.04
N VAL A 40 -17.78 -24.85 13.55
CA VAL A 40 -16.90 -26.00 13.29
C VAL A 40 -16.68 -26.22 11.78
N SER A 41 -17.76 -26.13 10.99
CA SER A 41 -17.69 -26.29 9.53
C SER A 41 -16.85 -25.19 8.86
N THR A 42 -16.90 -23.96 9.40
CA THR A 42 -16.09 -22.83 8.92
C THR A 42 -14.63 -22.96 9.30
N HIS A 43 -14.33 -23.34 10.54
CA HIS A 43 -12.96 -23.57 11.00
C HIS A 43 -12.26 -24.61 10.13
N ARG A 44 -12.92 -25.74 9.84
CA ARG A 44 -12.43 -26.77 8.91
C ARG A 44 -12.15 -26.24 7.50
N ARG A 45 -12.90 -25.25 7.02
CA ARG A 45 -12.67 -24.61 5.72
C ARG A 45 -11.45 -23.69 5.75
N ILE A 46 -11.27 -22.92 6.83
CA ILE A 46 -10.11 -22.05 7.01
C ILE A 46 -8.83 -22.89 7.04
N THR A 47 -8.77 -23.92 7.87
CA THR A 47 -7.58 -24.78 8.02
C THR A 47 -7.22 -25.56 6.76
N LYS A 48 -8.19 -25.91 5.92
CA LYS A 48 -7.93 -26.50 4.58
C LYS A 48 -7.34 -25.52 3.58
N THR A 49 -7.60 -24.22 3.74
CA THR A 49 -7.26 -23.22 2.72
C THR A 49 -6.07 -22.35 3.09
N ALA A 50 -5.80 -22.15 4.37
CA ALA A 50 -4.69 -21.35 4.88
C ALA A 50 -4.19 -21.87 6.23
N ALA A 51 -2.89 -21.71 6.48
CA ALA A 51 -2.32 -21.88 7.81
C ALA A 51 -2.85 -20.78 8.75
N ILE A 52 -3.10 -21.17 10.01
CA ILE A 52 -3.47 -20.24 11.07
C ILE A 52 -2.18 -19.54 11.53
N PRO A 53 -2.09 -18.20 11.42
CA PRO A 53 -0.93 -17.45 11.89
C PRO A 53 -0.70 -17.65 13.38
N GLU A 54 0.56 -17.68 13.78
CA GLU A 54 0.92 -17.70 15.21
C GLU A 54 0.33 -16.48 15.92
N GLY A 55 -0.31 -16.70 17.07
CA GLY A 55 -1.00 -15.66 17.84
C GLY A 55 -2.46 -15.39 17.45
N LEU A 56 -3.00 -16.01 16.38
CA LEU A 56 -4.43 -15.95 16.07
C LEU A 56 -5.18 -17.03 16.83
N THR A 57 -6.09 -16.64 17.72
CA THR A 57 -6.97 -17.59 18.38
C THR A 57 -8.21 -17.84 17.52
N ILE A 58 -8.54 -19.10 17.25
CA ILE A 58 -9.83 -19.48 16.65
C ILE A 58 -10.61 -20.30 17.69
N VAL A 59 -11.83 -19.86 17.99
CA VAL A 59 -12.76 -20.55 18.87
C VAL A 59 -13.92 -21.06 18.02
N GLU A 60 -14.25 -22.33 18.18
CA GLU A 60 -15.32 -22.98 17.43
C GLU A 60 -16.58 -23.19 18.25
N PHE A 61 -17.74 -23.13 17.58
CA PHE A 61 -19.02 -23.55 18.13
C PHE A 61 -19.77 -24.44 17.13
N SER A 62 -20.61 -25.33 17.64
CA SER A 62 -21.55 -26.09 16.80
C SER A 62 -22.68 -25.17 16.35
N ASP A 63 -22.96 -25.14 15.04
CA ASP A 63 -24.12 -24.46 14.46
C ASP A 63 -25.25 -25.44 14.10
N GLY A 64 -25.13 -26.73 14.49
CA GLY A 64 -26.00 -27.82 14.09
C GLY A 64 -25.71 -28.38 12.68
N TYR A 65 -24.71 -27.83 11.98
CA TYR A 65 -24.35 -28.18 10.61
C TYR A 65 -22.82 -28.32 10.47
N GLU A 66 -22.22 -29.28 11.19
CA GLU A 66 -20.77 -29.47 11.28
C GLU A 66 -20.10 -29.83 9.94
N ASP A 67 -20.88 -30.39 9.01
CA ASP A 67 -20.45 -30.68 7.63
C ASP A 67 -20.69 -29.49 6.68
N GLY A 68 -21.28 -28.40 7.18
CA GLY A 68 -21.80 -27.28 6.41
C GLY A 68 -23.18 -27.55 5.84
N LEU A 69 -23.83 -26.48 5.37
CA LEU A 69 -25.13 -26.53 4.71
C LEU A 69 -25.09 -27.36 3.41
N LYS A 70 -25.97 -28.35 3.28
CA LYS A 70 -26.12 -29.25 2.13
C LYS A 70 -27.31 -28.83 1.26
N ASN A 71 -27.35 -29.33 0.02
CA ASN A 71 -28.49 -29.08 -0.87
C ASN A 71 -29.75 -29.75 -0.34
N GLY A 72 -30.83 -28.98 -0.18
CA GLY A 72 -32.11 -29.45 0.36
C GLY A 72 -32.30 -29.17 1.85
N ASP A 73 -31.27 -28.69 2.54
CA ASP A 73 -31.41 -28.23 3.93
C ASP A 73 -32.29 -26.97 4.00
N ASP A 74 -33.09 -26.88 5.06
CA ASP A 74 -33.89 -25.70 5.35
C ASP A 74 -32.97 -24.56 5.81
N PHE A 75 -32.88 -23.52 4.96
CA PHE A 75 -32.02 -22.37 5.21
C PHE A 75 -32.51 -21.51 6.40
N ASP A 76 -33.82 -21.41 6.61
CA ASP A 76 -34.38 -20.65 7.73
C ASP A 76 -34.08 -21.37 9.05
N GLN A 77 -34.17 -22.70 9.05
CA GLN A 77 -33.72 -23.52 10.17
C GLN A 77 -32.23 -23.33 10.45
N PHE A 78 -31.39 -23.39 9.41
CA PHE A 78 -29.94 -23.16 9.55
C PHE A 78 -29.62 -21.80 10.18
N VAL A 79 -30.23 -20.72 9.70
CA VAL A 79 -30.01 -19.37 10.25
C VAL A 79 -30.49 -19.28 11.71
N SER A 80 -31.62 -19.91 12.03
CA SER A 80 -32.14 -19.98 13.40
C SER A 80 -31.18 -20.71 14.34
N GLU A 81 -30.69 -21.89 13.94
CA GLU A 81 -29.74 -22.68 14.73
C GLU A 81 -28.39 -21.97 14.88
N PHE A 82 -27.86 -21.39 13.79
CA PHE A 82 -26.63 -20.61 13.81
C PHE A 82 -26.74 -19.41 14.76
N ARG A 83 -27.87 -18.70 14.74
CA ARG A 83 -28.14 -17.60 15.67
C ARG A 83 -28.22 -18.07 17.12
N SER A 84 -28.96 -19.16 17.38
CA SER A 84 -29.17 -19.70 18.73
C SER A 84 -27.85 -20.14 19.37
N HIS A 85 -27.11 -20.99 18.68
CA HIS A 85 -25.83 -21.51 19.17
C HIS A 85 -24.73 -20.45 19.17
N GLY A 86 -24.66 -19.62 18.12
CA GLY A 86 -23.70 -18.53 18.03
C GLY A 86 -23.89 -17.49 19.14
N SER A 87 -25.14 -17.13 19.48
CA SER A 87 -25.42 -16.21 20.59
C SER A 87 -24.92 -16.78 21.92
N ARG A 88 -25.17 -18.07 22.18
CA ARG A 88 -24.69 -18.75 23.39
C ARG A 88 -23.17 -18.76 23.47
N ALA A 89 -22.51 -19.13 22.37
CA ALA A 89 -21.05 -19.18 22.29
C ALA A 89 -20.41 -17.79 22.51
N VAL A 90 -20.99 -16.73 21.94
CA VAL A 90 -20.51 -15.35 22.17
C VAL A 90 -20.61 -14.96 23.64
N VAL A 91 -21.75 -15.24 24.31
CA VAL A 91 -21.93 -14.97 25.74
C VAL A 91 -20.91 -15.72 26.60
N GLU A 92 -20.77 -17.02 26.35
CA GLU A 92 -19.84 -17.89 27.08
C GLU A 92 -18.40 -17.43 26.90
N PHE A 93 -18.02 -17.05 25.67
CA PHE A 93 -16.68 -16.54 25.37
C PHE A 93 -16.41 -15.20 26.06
N PHE A 94 -17.36 -14.25 26.03
CA PHE A 94 -17.18 -13.00 26.76
C PHE A 94 -17.00 -13.24 28.26
N ALA A 95 -17.84 -14.09 28.87
CA ALA A 95 -17.71 -14.44 30.27
C ALA A 95 -16.36 -15.11 30.59
N ALA A 96 -15.88 -16.00 29.72
CA ALA A 96 -14.55 -16.63 29.85
C ALA A 96 -13.41 -15.61 29.75
N SER A 97 -13.46 -14.73 28.73
CA SER A 97 -12.43 -13.71 28.51
C SER A 97 -12.27 -12.75 29.71
N ILE A 98 -13.37 -12.44 30.40
CA ILE A 98 -13.36 -11.64 31.63
C ILE A 98 -12.70 -12.40 32.78
N ARG A 99 -13.05 -13.68 32.97
CA ARG A 99 -12.47 -14.53 34.04
C ARG A 99 -10.96 -14.75 33.85
N GLU A 100 -10.51 -14.85 32.62
CA GLU A 100 -9.10 -15.05 32.25
C GLU A 100 -8.28 -13.74 32.30
N GLY A 101 -8.90 -12.61 32.61
CA GLY A 101 -8.22 -11.31 32.67
C GLY A 101 -7.89 -10.72 31.30
N HIS A 102 -8.53 -11.20 30.24
CA HIS A 102 -8.30 -10.77 28.85
C HIS A 102 -9.62 -10.34 28.18
N PRO A 103 -10.37 -9.37 28.76
CA PRO A 103 -11.72 -9.04 28.33
C PRO A 103 -11.73 -8.54 26.88
N VAL A 104 -12.73 -8.98 26.11
CA VAL A 104 -12.97 -8.44 24.76
C VAL A 104 -13.34 -6.97 24.85
N THR A 105 -12.60 -6.13 24.14
CA THR A 105 -12.78 -4.67 24.10
C THR A 105 -13.70 -4.22 22.96
N ARG A 106 -13.88 -5.06 21.93
CA ARG A 106 -14.74 -4.78 20.77
C ARG A 106 -15.15 -6.06 20.05
N LEU A 107 -16.41 -6.12 19.62
CA LEU A 107 -16.91 -7.10 18.66
C LEU A 107 -16.88 -6.50 17.24
N VAL A 108 -16.32 -7.22 16.28
CA VAL A 108 -16.47 -6.92 14.85
C VAL A 108 -17.20 -8.06 14.19
N TYR A 109 -18.28 -7.78 13.47
CA TYR A 109 -19.18 -8.80 12.95
C TYR A 109 -19.56 -8.54 11.49
N THR A 110 -19.71 -9.60 10.69
CA THR A 110 -20.11 -9.47 9.27
C THR A 110 -21.60 -9.14 9.12
N MET A 111 -21.98 -8.53 7.98
CA MET A 111 -23.31 -7.93 7.71
C MET A 111 -24.59 -8.76 7.99
N LEU A 112 -24.49 -10.09 8.13
CA LEU A 112 -25.65 -10.97 8.37
C LEU A 112 -25.88 -11.32 9.85
N LEU A 113 -25.09 -10.72 10.75
CA LEU A 113 -25.06 -11.07 12.18
C LEU A 113 -25.59 -9.94 13.06
N THR A 114 -26.72 -9.34 12.70
CA THR A 114 -27.40 -8.28 13.45
C THR A 114 -27.69 -8.66 14.91
N TRP A 115 -27.96 -9.94 15.17
CA TRP A 115 -28.14 -10.48 16.52
C TRP A 115 -26.89 -10.31 17.40
N ALA A 116 -25.69 -10.34 16.81
CA ALA A 116 -24.44 -10.20 17.55
C ALA A 116 -24.23 -8.74 18.00
N ALA A 117 -24.66 -7.78 17.19
CA ALA A 117 -24.67 -6.36 17.55
C ALA A 117 -25.61 -6.09 18.74
N LYS A 118 -26.83 -6.63 18.68
CA LYS A 118 -27.82 -6.54 19.78
C LYS A 118 -27.27 -7.15 21.06
N LEU A 119 -26.69 -8.35 20.96
CA LEU A 119 -26.09 -9.03 22.10
C LEU A 119 -24.92 -8.23 22.71
N ALA A 120 -24.04 -7.67 21.87
CA ALA A 120 -22.94 -6.85 22.34
C ALA A 120 -23.45 -5.56 23.02
N HIS A 121 -24.50 -4.94 22.48
CA HIS A 121 -25.16 -3.79 23.11
C HIS A 121 -25.72 -4.15 24.50
N ASP A 122 -26.44 -5.26 24.64
CA ASP A 122 -27.00 -5.74 25.91
C ASP A 122 -25.92 -6.06 26.95
N LEU A 123 -24.73 -6.45 26.49
CA LEU A 123 -23.56 -6.73 27.32
C LEU A 123 -22.63 -5.51 27.50
N HIS A 124 -23.01 -4.34 27.00
CA HIS A 124 -22.21 -3.11 27.02
C HIS A 124 -20.82 -3.23 26.38
N ILE A 125 -20.69 -4.08 25.35
CA ILE A 125 -19.48 -4.26 24.55
C ILE A 125 -19.64 -3.47 23.24
N PRO A 126 -18.72 -2.55 22.90
CA PRO A 126 -18.77 -1.86 21.61
C PRO A 126 -18.74 -2.85 20.45
N SER A 127 -19.64 -2.68 19.48
CA SER A 127 -19.66 -3.48 18.25
C SER A 127 -19.37 -2.63 17.02
N THR A 128 -18.92 -3.25 15.93
CA THR A 128 -18.65 -2.54 14.67
C THR A 128 -18.92 -3.48 13.49
N PRO A 129 -19.86 -3.15 12.58
CA PRO A 129 -20.09 -3.98 11.41
C PRO A 129 -18.89 -3.95 10.46
N PHE A 130 -18.60 -5.12 9.91
CA PHE A 130 -17.65 -5.35 8.84
C PHE A 130 -18.42 -5.68 7.55
N TRP A 131 -18.49 -4.69 6.67
CA TRP A 131 -19.18 -4.71 5.40
C TRP A 131 -18.30 -5.34 4.32
N VAL A 132 -18.74 -6.50 3.82
CA VAL A 132 -17.98 -7.35 2.89
C VAL A 132 -18.42 -7.19 1.43
N GLN A 133 -19.22 -6.16 1.14
CA GLN A 133 -19.66 -5.77 -0.20
C GLN A 133 -19.10 -4.37 -0.54
N PRO A 134 -19.24 -3.86 -1.78
CA PRO A 134 -18.86 -2.49 -2.09
C PRO A 134 -19.60 -1.45 -1.22
N ALA A 135 -18.97 -0.30 -0.96
CA ALA A 135 -19.62 0.84 -0.30
C ALA A 135 -20.83 1.33 -1.13
N THR A 136 -20.74 1.26 -2.45
CA THR A 136 -21.81 1.58 -3.40
C THR A 136 -23.07 0.76 -3.12
N VAL A 137 -22.92 -0.53 -2.81
CA VAL A 137 -24.07 -1.43 -2.54
C VAL A 137 -24.71 -1.09 -1.19
N PHE A 138 -23.91 -0.75 -0.17
CA PHE A 138 -24.44 -0.24 1.09
C PHE A 138 -25.31 1.00 0.89
N GLN A 139 -24.82 1.94 0.06
CA GLN A 139 -25.54 3.16 -0.27
C GLN A 139 -26.87 2.88 -0.98
N ILE A 140 -26.92 1.91 -1.92
CA ILE A 140 -28.18 1.49 -2.56
C ILE A 140 -29.18 0.99 -1.52
N TYR A 141 -28.75 0.10 -0.61
CA TYR A 141 -29.66 -0.41 0.44
C TYR A 141 -30.14 0.70 1.35
N TYR A 142 -29.26 1.61 1.75
CA TYR A 142 -29.63 2.76 2.57
C TYR A 142 -30.74 3.58 1.91
N TYR A 143 -30.55 4.01 0.66
CA TYR A 143 -31.56 4.81 -0.04
C TYR A 143 -32.85 4.04 -0.32
N TYR A 144 -32.77 2.74 -0.64
CA TYR A 144 -33.94 1.89 -0.79
C TYR A 144 -34.85 1.95 0.44
N PHE A 145 -34.28 1.84 1.65
CA PHE A 145 -35.05 1.95 2.90
C PHE A 145 -35.33 3.39 3.36
N ASN A 146 -34.68 4.39 2.76
CA ASN A 146 -34.79 5.81 3.14
C ASN A 146 -35.32 6.67 1.96
N GLY A 147 -36.46 6.27 1.39
CA GLY A 147 -37.24 7.11 0.48
C GLY A 147 -37.14 6.79 -1.01
N TYR A 148 -36.23 5.89 -1.43
CA TYR A 148 -36.08 5.49 -2.84
C TYR A 148 -36.68 4.11 -3.15
N GLY A 149 -37.24 3.41 -2.16
CA GLY A 149 -37.85 2.09 -2.34
C GLY A 149 -38.97 2.08 -3.39
N ASP A 150 -39.86 3.09 -3.39
CA ASP A 150 -40.94 3.22 -4.37
C ASP A 150 -40.41 3.50 -5.79
N LEU A 151 -39.36 4.31 -5.92
CA LEU A 151 -38.72 4.62 -7.20
C LEU A 151 -38.09 3.34 -7.78
N ILE A 152 -37.32 2.62 -6.97
CA ILE A 152 -36.69 1.36 -7.33
C ILE A 152 -37.75 0.32 -7.70
N GLY A 153 -38.82 0.21 -6.89
CA GLY A 153 -39.91 -0.73 -7.13
C GLY A 153 -40.65 -0.46 -8.44
N LYS A 154 -41.06 0.79 -8.69
CA LYS A 154 -41.81 1.18 -9.91
C LYS A 154 -41.00 1.00 -11.19
N ASN A 155 -39.70 1.28 -11.14
CA ASN A 155 -38.83 1.21 -12.31
C ASN A 155 -38.19 -0.17 -12.49
N SER A 156 -38.36 -1.10 -11.54
CA SER A 156 -37.81 -2.46 -11.64
C SER A 156 -38.38 -3.28 -12.81
N SER A 157 -39.58 -2.95 -13.28
CA SER A 157 -40.27 -3.65 -14.38
C SER A 157 -39.85 -3.19 -15.78
N ASP A 158 -39.21 -2.03 -15.92
CA ASP A 158 -38.70 -1.53 -17.20
C ASP A 158 -37.15 -1.53 -17.19
N PRO A 159 -36.50 -2.48 -17.89
CA PRO A 159 -35.03 -2.58 -17.95
C PRO A 159 -34.33 -1.35 -18.51
N SER A 160 -35.04 -0.49 -19.25
CA SER A 160 -34.50 0.72 -19.87
C SER A 160 -34.67 1.98 -19.03
N CYS A 161 -35.47 1.92 -17.97
CA CYS A 161 -35.79 3.09 -17.16
C CYS A 161 -34.58 3.49 -16.28
N PRO A 162 -34.10 4.75 -16.37
CA PRO A 162 -33.03 5.23 -15.51
C PRO A 162 -33.50 5.37 -14.06
N ILE A 163 -32.64 4.94 -13.13
CA ILE A 163 -32.82 5.05 -11.69
C ILE A 163 -31.69 5.93 -11.16
N GLU A 164 -32.05 7.16 -10.80
CA GLU A 164 -31.14 8.14 -10.24
C GLU A 164 -31.20 8.10 -8.70
N ILE A 165 -30.08 7.75 -8.08
CA ILE A 165 -29.91 7.76 -6.63
C ILE A 165 -28.75 8.71 -6.31
N PRO A 166 -28.87 9.62 -5.32
CA PRO A 166 -27.84 10.59 -5.02
C PRO A 166 -26.48 9.94 -4.75
N GLY A 167 -25.43 10.47 -5.38
CA GLY A 167 -24.06 10.00 -5.20
C GLY A 167 -23.74 8.64 -5.84
N LEU A 168 -24.66 8.06 -6.62
CA LEU A 168 -24.45 6.82 -7.37
C LEU A 168 -24.40 7.08 -8.89
N PRO A 169 -23.72 6.22 -9.67
CA PRO A 169 -23.82 6.27 -11.14
C PRO A 169 -25.27 6.04 -11.58
N LEU A 170 -25.62 6.46 -12.81
CA LEU A 170 -26.94 6.19 -13.38
C LEU A 170 -27.17 4.66 -13.46
N LEU A 171 -28.18 4.18 -12.74
CA LEU A 171 -28.52 2.77 -12.66
C LEU A 171 -29.73 2.44 -13.54
N THR A 172 -29.89 1.17 -13.86
CA THR A 172 -31.12 0.58 -14.40
C THR A 172 -31.52 -0.61 -13.53
N SER A 173 -32.69 -1.21 -13.75
CA SER A 173 -33.13 -2.37 -12.94
C SER A 173 -32.15 -3.55 -12.99
N ARG A 174 -31.42 -3.74 -14.11
CA ARG A 174 -30.36 -4.76 -14.25
C ARG A 174 -29.08 -4.46 -13.45
N ASP A 175 -28.91 -3.24 -12.94
CA ASP A 175 -27.71 -2.82 -12.21
C ASP A 175 -27.91 -2.84 -10.69
N LEU A 176 -29.16 -2.96 -10.24
CA LEU A 176 -29.50 -3.04 -8.82
C LEU A 176 -29.19 -4.42 -8.24
N PRO A 177 -28.91 -4.52 -6.92
CA PRO A 177 -28.78 -5.80 -6.27
C PRO A 177 -30.03 -6.65 -6.51
N SER A 178 -29.86 -7.90 -6.94
CA SER A 178 -31.00 -8.71 -7.42
C SER A 178 -32.07 -8.91 -6.35
N LEU A 179 -31.71 -8.83 -5.07
CA LEU A 179 -32.62 -8.94 -3.93
C LEU A 179 -33.62 -7.78 -3.82
N LEU A 180 -33.42 -6.67 -4.56
CA LEU A 180 -34.36 -5.56 -4.67
C LEU A 180 -35.39 -5.76 -5.80
N ALA A 181 -35.22 -6.80 -6.63
CA ALA A 181 -36.19 -7.17 -7.66
C ALA A 181 -37.48 -7.75 -7.02
N PRO A 182 -38.61 -7.78 -7.76
CA PRO A 182 -39.91 -8.22 -7.21
C PRO A 182 -39.86 -9.57 -6.47
N PRO A 183 -40.61 -9.74 -5.35
CA PRO A 183 -40.39 -10.81 -4.36
C PRO A 183 -40.52 -12.25 -4.86
N ASN A 184 -41.29 -12.47 -5.93
CA ASN A 184 -41.74 -13.81 -6.32
C ASN A 184 -40.69 -14.62 -7.11
N SER A 185 -39.50 -14.08 -7.36
CA SER A 185 -38.46 -14.74 -8.17
C SER A 185 -37.08 -14.84 -7.50
N ASN A 186 -36.88 -14.34 -6.27
CA ASN A 186 -35.55 -14.28 -5.67
C ASN A 186 -35.37 -15.15 -4.41
N ARG A 187 -34.48 -16.15 -4.51
CA ARG A 187 -34.04 -17.05 -3.42
C ARG A 187 -33.41 -16.34 -2.21
N TYR A 188 -32.94 -15.10 -2.38
CA TYR A 188 -32.24 -14.32 -1.35
C TYR A 188 -33.09 -13.19 -0.74
N SER A 189 -34.41 -13.21 -0.95
CA SER A 189 -35.32 -12.20 -0.39
C SER A 189 -35.31 -12.14 1.15
N PHE A 190 -34.96 -13.23 1.83
CA PHE A 190 -34.78 -13.28 3.29
C PHE A 190 -33.70 -12.30 3.82
N LEU A 191 -32.78 -11.84 2.96
CA LEU A 191 -31.75 -10.88 3.33
C LEU A 191 -32.30 -9.47 3.56
N LEU A 192 -33.42 -9.11 2.91
CA LEU A 192 -34.00 -7.77 2.99
C LEU A 192 -34.36 -7.36 4.44
N PRO A 193 -35.11 -8.16 5.22
CA PRO A 193 -35.38 -7.85 6.62
C PRO A 193 -34.10 -7.70 7.47
N ILE A 194 -33.08 -8.53 7.23
CA ILE A 194 -31.81 -8.49 7.97
C ILE A 194 -31.04 -7.20 7.65
N LEU A 195 -30.99 -6.80 6.38
CA LEU A 195 -30.39 -5.54 5.94
C LEU A 195 -31.09 -4.33 6.56
N LYS A 196 -32.43 -4.36 6.60
CA LYS A 196 -33.21 -3.32 7.26
C LYS A 196 -32.89 -3.26 8.75
N GLU A 197 -32.87 -4.40 9.44
CA GLU A 197 -32.51 -4.48 10.86
C GLU A 197 -31.09 -3.94 11.11
N GLN A 198 -30.13 -4.23 10.23
CA GLN A 198 -28.77 -3.69 10.33
C GLN A 198 -28.73 -2.17 10.23
N LEU A 199 -29.54 -1.57 9.34
CA LEU A 199 -29.64 -0.11 9.22
C LEU A 199 -30.37 0.50 10.41
N ASP A 200 -31.48 -0.10 10.84
CA ASP A 200 -32.24 0.36 12.00
C ASP A 200 -31.36 0.34 13.28
N LEU A 201 -30.45 -0.63 13.42
CA LEU A 201 -29.47 -0.69 14.51
C LEU A 201 -28.43 0.44 14.41
N LEU A 202 -27.87 0.68 13.22
CA LEU A 202 -26.91 1.77 12.99
C LEU A 202 -27.54 3.13 13.28
N ASP A 203 -28.83 3.28 13.02
CA ASP A 203 -29.59 4.50 13.26
C ASP A 203 -29.77 4.84 14.74
N THR A 204 -29.55 3.88 15.65
CA THR A 204 -29.55 4.13 17.10
C THR A 204 -28.29 4.80 17.61
N GLU A 205 -27.20 4.76 16.82
CA GLU A 205 -25.89 5.30 17.20
C GLU A 205 -25.64 6.68 16.56
N THR A 206 -24.93 7.56 17.25
CA THR A 206 -24.45 8.82 16.67
C THR A 206 -23.20 8.55 15.83
N LYS A 207 -23.33 8.69 14.51
CA LYS A 207 -22.22 8.52 13.54
C LYS A 207 -21.50 7.16 13.66
N PRO A 208 -22.23 6.02 13.52
CA PRO A 208 -21.64 4.70 13.70
C PRO A 208 -20.52 4.44 12.72
N LYS A 209 -19.54 3.66 13.16
CA LYS A 209 -18.40 3.24 12.34
C LYS A 209 -18.75 1.98 11.56
N ILE A 210 -18.44 1.96 10.27
CA ILE A 210 -18.63 0.78 9.41
C ILE A 210 -17.29 0.51 8.74
N LEU A 211 -16.73 -0.68 8.98
CA LEU A 211 -15.51 -1.09 8.30
C LEU A 211 -15.89 -1.71 6.96
N VAL A 212 -15.32 -1.24 5.86
CA VAL A 212 -15.71 -1.66 4.51
C VAL A 212 -14.51 -2.30 3.82
N ASN A 213 -14.68 -3.52 3.31
CA ASN A 213 -13.65 -4.15 2.47
C ASN A 213 -13.58 -3.46 1.09
N THR A 214 -13.00 -2.27 1.05
CA THR A 214 -12.76 -1.45 -0.15
C THR A 214 -11.55 -0.56 0.10
N PHE A 215 -11.14 0.27 -0.86
CA PHE A 215 -10.07 1.26 -0.68
C PHE A 215 -10.48 2.63 -1.22
N ASP A 216 -9.99 3.73 -0.63
CA ASP A 216 -10.47 5.08 -0.90
C ASP A 216 -10.49 5.45 -2.38
N ALA A 217 -9.49 5.02 -3.16
CA ALA A 217 -9.39 5.38 -4.57
C ALA A 217 -10.50 4.77 -5.44
N ILE A 218 -11.13 3.66 -5.04
CA ILE A 218 -12.12 2.94 -5.88
C ILE A 218 -13.57 3.32 -5.61
N GLU A 219 -13.89 3.78 -4.40
CA GLU A 219 -15.24 4.18 -4.00
C GLU A 219 -15.28 5.49 -3.16
N PRO A 220 -14.59 6.58 -3.56
CA PRO A 220 -14.46 7.77 -2.73
C PRO A 220 -15.78 8.53 -2.55
N GLU A 221 -16.69 8.48 -3.52
CA GLU A 221 -18.02 9.07 -3.41
C GLU A 221 -18.91 8.26 -2.48
N ALA A 222 -18.98 6.94 -2.66
CA ALA A 222 -19.86 6.08 -1.88
C ALA A 222 -19.48 6.03 -0.39
N LEU A 223 -18.18 6.05 -0.07
CA LEU A 223 -17.69 6.12 1.31
C LEU A 223 -18.09 7.42 2.03
N ARG A 224 -18.40 8.49 1.29
CA ARG A 224 -18.73 9.83 1.83
C ARG A 224 -20.17 10.25 1.59
N ALA A 225 -20.95 9.48 0.83
CA ALA A 225 -22.28 9.88 0.39
C ALA A 225 -23.28 10.02 1.55
N ILE A 226 -23.12 9.20 2.59
CA ILE A 226 -24.05 9.18 3.73
C ILE A 226 -23.32 9.73 4.95
N GLU A 227 -23.40 11.05 5.17
CA GLU A 227 -22.75 11.75 6.29
C GLU A 227 -23.12 11.19 7.68
N LYS A 228 -24.29 10.53 7.76
CA LYS A 228 -24.78 9.83 8.96
C LYS A 228 -23.83 8.72 9.42
N PHE A 229 -23.03 8.13 8.54
CA PHE A 229 -22.16 7.01 8.86
C PHE A 229 -20.68 7.38 8.69
N ASN A 230 -19.81 6.78 9.50
CA ASN A 230 -18.37 6.84 9.31
C ASN A 230 -17.88 5.54 8.66
N MET A 231 -17.91 5.50 7.33
CA MET A 231 -17.43 4.35 6.56
C MET A 231 -15.92 4.42 6.41
N ILE A 232 -15.22 3.40 6.90
CA ILE A 232 -13.75 3.30 6.89
C ILE A 232 -13.36 2.20 5.92
N ALA A 233 -12.66 2.57 4.85
CA ALA A 233 -12.05 1.63 3.94
C ALA A 233 -10.92 0.87 4.65
N VAL A 234 -11.01 -0.45 4.71
CA VAL A 234 -9.99 -1.32 5.35
C VAL A 234 -9.34 -2.31 4.37
N GLY A 235 -9.68 -2.20 3.09
CA GLY A 235 -9.18 -3.05 2.00
C GLY A 235 -8.17 -2.36 1.07
N PRO A 236 -7.82 -3.02 -0.04
CA PRO A 236 -8.34 -4.32 -0.49
C PRO A 236 -7.83 -5.48 0.39
N LEU A 237 -8.74 -6.24 1.02
CA LEU A 237 -8.40 -7.39 1.89
C LEU A 237 -8.23 -8.68 1.07
N VAL A 238 -7.28 -8.64 0.13
CA VAL A 238 -6.92 -9.78 -0.71
C VAL A 238 -5.79 -10.59 -0.07
N SER A 239 -5.78 -11.91 -0.29
CA SER A 239 -4.70 -12.76 0.23
C SER A 239 -3.37 -12.43 -0.46
N SER A 240 -2.34 -12.14 0.32
CA SER A 240 -0.97 -11.86 -0.17
C SER A 240 -0.14 -13.13 -0.41
N ALA A 241 -0.77 -14.31 -0.41
CA ALA A 241 -0.06 -15.58 -0.49
C ALA A 241 0.36 -15.91 -1.93
N SER A 242 1.56 -15.45 -2.29
CA SER A 242 2.48 -16.19 -3.19
C SER A 242 3.61 -16.88 -2.40
N LEU A 243 3.55 -16.91 -1.05
CA LEU A 243 4.65 -17.37 -0.18
C LEU A 243 4.24 -18.21 1.05
N GLU A 244 2.99 -18.67 1.18
CA GLU A 244 2.56 -19.44 2.38
C GLU A 244 1.79 -20.72 2.04
N ARG A 245 2.38 -21.60 1.21
CA ARG A 245 2.02 -23.03 1.19
C ARG A 245 3.27 -23.91 1.04
N GLU A 246 3.70 -24.46 2.17
CA GLU A 246 4.27 -25.80 2.23
C GLU A 246 3.33 -26.65 3.10
N ASP A 247 2.41 -27.38 2.49
CA ASP A 247 1.86 -28.60 3.07
C ASP A 247 2.00 -29.73 2.04
N PRO A 248 2.76 -30.80 2.33
CA PRO A 248 3.03 -31.90 1.40
C PRO A 248 1.85 -32.82 1.07
N SER A 249 0.66 -32.65 1.66
CA SER A 249 -0.37 -33.70 1.65
C SER A 249 -1.59 -33.55 0.71
N GLU A 250 -1.71 -32.49 -0.10
CA GLU A 250 -2.77 -32.41 -1.15
C GLU A 250 -2.20 -32.44 -2.57
N THR A 251 -1.91 -33.69 -3.00
CA THR A 251 -1.77 -34.26 -4.36
C THR A 251 -1.02 -33.49 -5.46
N GLN A 252 -0.18 -34.25 -6.17
CA GLN A 252 0.53 -33.98 -7.42
C GLN A 252 -0.18 -33.03 -8.42
N LYS A 253 -1.52 -33.05 -8.49
CA LYS A 253 -2.36 -32.22 -9.38
C LYS A 253 -2.29 -30.71 -9.14
N SER A 254 -1.86 -30.25 -7.96
CA SER A 254 -1.72 -28.80 -7.69
C SER A 254 -0.56 -28.15 -8.46
N ARG A 255 0.42 -28.94 -8.91
CA ARG A 255 1.52 -28.47 -9.79
C ARG A 255 1.15 -28.50 -11.27
N ASP A 256 0.27 -29.43 -11.69
CA ASP A 256 -0.07 -29.67 -13.10
C ASP A 256 -0.67 -28.43 -13.81
N TYR A 257 -1.58 -27.69 -13.15
CA TYR A 257 -2.21 -26.54 -13.80
C TYR A 257 -1.29 -25.31 -13.86
N VAL A 258 -0.37 -25.16 -12.90
CA VAL A 258 0.64 -24.09 -12.91
C VAL A 258 1.65 -24.36 -14.03
N GLU A 259 2.12 -25.61 -14.17
CA GLU A 259 2.98 -26.00 -15.29
C GLU A 259 2.28 -25.82 -16.64
N TRP A 260 0.99 -26.16 -16.73
CA TRP A 260 0.20 -25.88 -17.92
C TRP A 260 0.09 -24.38 -18.19
N LEU A 261 -0.14 -23.55 -17.18
CA LEU A 261 -0.16 -22.08 -17.33
C LEU A 261 1.19 -21.54 -17.79
N ASN A 262 2.31 -22.06 -17.27
CA ASN A 262 3.68 -21.73 -17.69
C ASN A 262 3.93 -22.08 -19.17
N SER A 263 3.25 -23.10 -19.71
CA SER A 263 3.35 -23.48 -21.12
C SER A 263 2.61 -22.55 -22.08
N LYS A 264 1.77 -21.64 -21.57
CA LYS A 264 0.92 -20.77 -22.40
C LYS A 264 1.57 -19.41 -22.63
N PRO A 265 1.37 -18.79 -23.81
CA PRO A 265 1.81 -17.42 -24.07
C PRO A 265 1.23 -16.41 -23.06
N GLU A 266 1.92 -15.30 -22.89
CA GLU A 266 1.46 -14.19 -22.04
C GLU A 266 0.07 -13.70 -22.48
N SER A 267 -0.78 -13.35 -21.51
CA SER A 267 -2.12 -12.79 -21.75
C SER A 267 -3.00 -13.60 -22.73
N SER A 268 -2.80 -14.92 -22.82
CA SER A 268 -3.52 -15.78 -23.76
C SER A 268 -4.64 -16.61 -23.13
N VAL A 269 -4.55 -16.84 -21.81
CA VAL A 269 -5.45 -17.75 -21.08
C VAL A 269 -6.69 -17.01 -20.58
N VAL A 270 -7.85 -17.69 -20.66
CA VAL A 270 -9.10 -17.29 -19.98
C VAL A 270 -9.25 -18.11 -18.69
N TYR A 271 -9.35 -17.45 -17.54
CA TYR A 271 -9.71 -18.12 -16.29
C TYR A 271 -11.20 -18.02 -16.06
N VAL A 272 -11.87 -19.14 -15.83
CA VAL A 272 -13.33 -19.20 -15.63
C VAL A 272 -13.64 -19.72 -14.22
N SER A 273 -14.29 -18.90 -13.40
CA SER A 273 -14.70 -19.27 -12.04
C SER A 273 -15.95 -18.52 -11.55
N PHE A 274 -16.95 -19.30 -11.12
CA PHE A 274 -18.24 -18.81 -10.63
C PHE A 274 -18.37 -18.87 -9.09
N GLY A 275 -17.26 -19.00 -8.37
CA GLY A 275 -17.26 -19.07 -6.90
C GLY A 275 -17.80 -20.40 -6.36
N SER A 276 -18.15 -20.42 -5.07
CA SER A 276 -18.60 -21.63 -4.37
C SER A 276 -20.12 -21.77 -4.22
N ILE A 277 -20.88 -20.71 -4.55
CA ILE A 277 -22.33 -20.64 -4.30
C ILE A 277 -23.11 -20.70 -5.61
N ALA A 278 -22.60 -20.12 -6.70
CA ALA A 278 -23.33 -20.10 -7.96
C ALA A 278 -23.39 -21.50 -8.57
N VAL A 279 -24.62 -21.92 -8.90
CA VAL A 279 -24.92 -23.19 -9.55
C VAL A 279 -25.51 -22.88 -10.93
N LEU A 280 -24.76 -23.20 -11.98
CA LEU A 280 -25.18 -22.99 -13.36
C LEU A 280 -26.03 -24.17 -13.87
N SER A 281 -27.03 -23.88 -14.70
CA SER A 281 -27.79 -24.92 -15.39
C SER A 281 -26.90 -25.65 -16.40
N ASN A 282 -27.21 -26.92 -16.70
CA ASN A 282 -26.48 -27.68 -17.74
C ASN A 282 -26.48 -26.94 -19.07
N GLN A 283 -27.63 -26.36 -19.45
CA GLN A 283 -27.75 -25.57 -20.68
C GLN A 283 -26.79 -24.35 -20.69
N GLN A 284 -26.64 -23.65 -19.56
CA GLN A 284 -25.73 -22.53 -19.47
C GLN A 284 -24.26 -22.97 -19.49
N MET A 285 -23.93 -24.12 -18.89
CA MET A 285 -22.59 -24.71 -18.98
C MET A 285 -22.23 -25.10 -20.41
N GLU A 286 -23.17 -25.66 -21.18
CA GLU A 286 -22.96 -25.98 -22.61
C GLU A 286 -22.71 -24.72 -23.45
N GLU A 287 -23.44 -23.62 -23.20
CA GLU A 287 -23.18 -22.37 -23.92
C GLU A 287 -21.83 -21.75 -23.53
N ILE A 288 -21.39 -21.87 -22.26
CA ILE A 288 -20.03 -21.48 -21.84
C ILE A 288 -18.98 -22.32 -22.56
N ALA A 289 -19.16 -23.64 -22.60
CA ALA A 289 -18.28 -24.55 -23.30
C ALA A 289 -18.14 -24.19 -24.79
N ARG A 290 -19.29 -23.94 -25.46
CA ARG A 290 -19.34 -23.50 -26.85
C ARG A 290 -18.59 -22.19 -27.06
N GLY A 291 -18.84 -21.18 -26.22
CA GLY A 291 -18.15 -19.88 -26.31
C GLY A 291 -16.64 -19.99 -26.10
N LEU A 292 -16.19 -20.84 -25.18
CA LEU A 292 -14.77 -21.11 -24.96
C LEU A 292 -14.13 -21.79 -26.18
N LEU A 293 -14.75 -22.85 -26.71
CA LEU A 293 -14.25 -23.55 -27.90
C LEU A 293 -14.15 -22.63 -29.12
N GLU A 294 -15.19 -21.84 -29.38
CA GLU A 294 -15.23 -20.94 -30.52
C GLU A 294 -14.32 -19.70 -30.38
N SER A 295 -13.88 -19.36 -29.16
CA SER A 295 -12.86 -18.32 -28.95
C SER A 295 -11.46 -18.77 -29.37
N HIS A 296 -11.22 -20.09 -29.46
CA HIS A 296 -9.91 -20.70 -29.72
C HIS A 296 -8.80 -20.29 -28.74
N ARG A 297 -9.13 -19.70 -27.59
CA ARG A 297 -8.18 -19.33 -26.55
C ARG A 297 -7.98 -20.46 -25.56
N PRO A 298 -6.75 -20.69 -25.06
CA PRO A 298 -6.55 -21.59 -23.94
C PRO A 298 -7.35 -21.09 -22.73
N PHE A 299 -7.91 -21.99 -21.96
CA PHE A 299 -8.67 -21.62 -20.76
C PHE A 299 -8.38 -22.58 -19.61
N ILE A 300 -8.57 -22.09 -18.39
CA ILE A 300 -8.69 -22.92 -17.19
C ILE A 300 -10.06 -22.67 -16.57
N TRP A 301 -10.89 -23.71 -16.49
CA TRP A 301 -12.25 -23.62 -15.99
C TRP A 301 -12.42 -24.45 -14.72
N VAL A 302 -12.78 -23.76 -13.63
CA VAL A 302 -13.10 -24.40 -12.35
C VAL A 302 -14.54 -24.92 -12.36
N ILE A 303 -14.71 -26.24 -12.39
CA ILE A 303 -16.01 -26.92 -12.28
C ILE A 303 -16.01 -27.77 -11.02
N ARG A 304 -16.73 -27.34 -9.98
CA ARG A 304 -16.79 -28.06 -8.70
C ARG A 304 -17.78 -29.22 -8.77
N ALA A 305 -17.43 -30.35 -8.16
CA ALA A 305 -18.37 -31.44 -7.93
C ALA A 305 -19.41 -31.03 -6.88
N MET A 306 -20.70 -31.24 -7.17
CA MET A 306 -21.79 -30.91 -6.24
C MET A 306 -22.07 -32.00 -5.21
N GLU A 307 -21.69 -33.25 -5.51
CA GLU A 307 -21.87 -34.42 -4.64
C GLU A 307 -20.65 -35.35 -4.74
N ILE A 308 -20.37 -36.09 -3.66
CA ILE A 308 -19.32 -37.12 -3.66
C ILE A 308 -19.70 -38.18 -4.69
N GLY A 309 -18.93 -38.27 -5.78
CA GLY A 309 -19.12 -39.25 -6.85
C GLY A 309 -19.80 -38.73 -8.11
N VAL A 310 -20.30 -37.48 -8.15
CA VAL A 310 -20.87 -36.87 -9.35
C VAL A 310 -19.96 -35.75 -9.87
N LYS A 311 -19.22 -36.04 -10.94
CA LYS A 311 -18.40 -35.05 -11.64
C LYS A 311 -19.28 -34.29 -12.63
N GLN A 312 -19.49 -33.00 -12.38
CA GLN A 312 -20.37 -32.18 -13.21
C GLN A 312 -19.80 -31.91 -14.61
N GLU A 313 -18.48 -31.94 -14.75
CA GLU A 313 -17.75 -31.97 -16.03
C GLU A 313 -18.11 -33.18 -16.90
N ASP A 314 -18.52 -34.32 -16.32
CA ASP A 314 -18.93 -35.52 -17.08
C ASP A 314 -20.28 -35.30 -17.80
N LYS A 315 -21.02 -34.24 -17.45
CA LYS A 315 -22.30 -33.89 -18.08
C LYS A 315 -22.15 -33.01 -19.32
N LEU A 316 -20.93 -32.54 -19.62
CA LEU A 316 -20.65 -31.72 -20.80
C LEU A 316 -20.53 -32.58 -22.05
N GLY A 317 -21.36 -32.33 -23.05
CA GLY A 317 -21.36 -33.07 -24.31
C GLY A 317 -20.09 -32.91 -25.15
N CYS A 318 -19.30 -31.87 -24.90
CA CYS A 318 -18.08 -31.52 -25.64
C CYS A 318 -16.79 -31.53 -24.77
N ARG A 319 -16.78 -32.36 -23.71
CA ARG A 319 -15.65 -32.42 -22.78
C ARG A 319 -14.31 -32.74 -23.46
N GLU A 320 -14.30 -33.74 -24.35
CA GLU A 320 -13.06 -34.16 -25.02
C GLU A 320 -12.48 -33.04 -25.90
N GLU A 321 -13.33 -32.23 -26.53
CA GLU A 321 -12.92 -31.05 -27.27
C GLU A 321 -12.38 -29.95 -26.35
N LEU A 322 -13.04 -29.72 -25.20
CA LEU A 322 -12.61 -28.74 -24.20
C LEU A 322 -11.22 -29.08 -23.65
N GLU A 323 -10.96 -30.35 -23.34
CA GLU A 323 -9.67 -30.81 -22.79
C GLU A 323 -8.52 -30.74 -23.82
N LYS A 324 -8.82 -30.66 -25.13
CA LYS A 324 -7.80 -30.39 -26.17
C LYS A 324 -7.37 -28.93 -26.20
N GLN A 325 -8.24 -28.00 -25.79
CA GLN A 325 -7.99 -26.55 -25.87
C GLN A 325 -7.60 -25.95 -24.51
N GLY A 326 -8.18 -26.45 -23.42
CA GLY A 326 -8.06 -25.90 -22.07
C GLY A 326 -7.90 -26.97 -20.99
N MET A 327 -7.91 -26.53 -19.73
CA MET A 327 -7.96 -27.39 -18.55
C MET A 327 -9.27 -27.19 -17.81
N ILE A 328 -9.91 -28.30 -17.45
CA ILE A 328 -11.02 -28.31 -16.49
C ILE A 328 -10.47 -28.84 -15.18
N VAL A 329 -10.64 -28.08 -14.10
CA VAL A 329 -10.14 -28.45 -12.78
C VAL A 329 -11.25 -28.36 -11.73
N PRO A 330 -11.27 -29.25 -10.73
CA PRO A 330 -12.23 -29.16 -9.64
C PRO A 330 -11.93 -27.98 -8.71
N TRP A 331 -10.67 -27.57 -8.65
CA TRP A 331 -10.19 -26.46 -7.84
C TRP A 331 -8.81 -25.99 -8.33
N CYS A 332 -8.53 -24.69 -8.22
CA CYS A 332 -7.20 -24.10 -8.34
C CYS A 332 -7.08 -22.90 -7.40
N SER A 333 -5.85 -22.48 -7.09
CA SER A 333 -5.61 -21.25 -6.34
C SER A 333 -5.94 -20.04 -7.23
N GLN A 334 -7.05 -19.37 -6.94
CA GLN A 334 -7.47 -18.20 -7.71
C GLN A 334 -6.41 -17.09 -7.71
N VAL A 335 -5.73 -16.88 -6.58
CA VAL A 335 -4.67 -15.86 -6.46
C VAL A 335 -3.49 -16.19 -7.38
N ASP A 336 -3.09 -17.47 -7.46
CA ASP A 336 -1.99 -17.90 -8.33
C ASP A 336 -2.35 -17.72 -9.80
N VAL A 337 -3.57 -18.13 -10.19
CA VAL A 337 -4.04 -17.97 -11.58
C VAL A 337 -4.16 -16.49 -11.95
N LEU A 338 -4.77 -15.66 -11.08
CA LEU A 338 -4.92 -14.21 -11.32
C LEU A 338 -3.58 -13.48 -11.39
N SER A 339 -2.55 -13.97 -10.68
CA SER A 339 -1.21 -13.39 -10.68
C SER A 339 -0.33 -13.93 -11.80
N HIS A 340 -0.77 -14.94 -12.55
CA HIS A 340 0.04 -15.61 -13.56
C HIS A 340 0.15 -14.80 -14.86
N PRO A 341 1.35 -14.63 -15.46
CA PRO A 341 1.54 -13.83 -16.68
C PRO A 341 0.73 -14.31 -17.90
N SER A 342 0.48 -15.61 -18.00
CA SER A 342 -0.30 -16.15 -19.12
C SER A 342 -1.79 -15.79 -19.08
N LEU A 343 -2.31 -15.28 -17.96
CA LEU A 343 -3.71 -14.91 -17.84
C LEU A 343 -4.00 -13.59 -18.55
N GLY A 344 -4.94 -13.60 -19.50
CA GLY A 344 -5.39 -12.39 -20.20
C GLY A 344 -6.79 -11.91 -19.82
N CYS A 345 -7.66 -12.79 -19.32
CA CYS A 345 -9.02 -12.43 -18.94
C CYS A 345 -9.55 -13.31 -17.80
N PHE A 346 -10.28 -12.70 -16.87
CA PHE A 346 -11.03 -13.40 -15.84
C PHE A 346 -12.54 -13.40 -16.14
N PHE A 347 -13.08 -14.57 -16.50
CA PHE A 347 -14.50 -14.79 -16.65
C PHE A 347 -15.12 -15.20 -15.30
N THR A 348 -15.92 -14.31 -14.72
CA THR A 348 -16.44 -14.47 -13.36
C THR A 348 -17.89 -14.02 -13.20
N HIS A 349 -18.49 -14.45 -12.09
CA HIS A 349 -19.81 -14.03 -11.61
C HIS A 349 -19.83 -12.63 -10.96
N CYS A 350 -18.72 -11.87 -11.02
CA CYS A 350 -18.59 -10.55 -10.40
C CYS A 350 -18.76 -10.55 -8.86
N GLY A 351 -18.26 -11.58 -8.18
CA GLY A 351 -18.18 -11.55 -6.71
C GLY A 351 -17.23 -10.43 -6.22
N TRP A 352 -17.51 -9.82 -5.08
CA TRP A 352 -16.74 -8.65 -4.63
C TRP A 352 -15.25 -8.95 -4.37
N ASN A 353 -14.96 -9.99 -3.59
CA ASN A 353 -13.58 -10.39 -3.30
C ASN A 353 -12.81 -10.72 -4.58
N SER A 354 -13.42 -11.48 -5.49
CA SER A 354 -12.79 -11.85 -6.77
C SER A 354 -12.57 -10.64 -7.69
N SER A 355 -13.45 -9.63 -7.61
CA SER A 355 -13.29 -8.36 -8.33
C SER A 355 -12.13 -7.56 -7.76
N LEU A 356 -11.99 -7.47 -6.42
CA LEU A 356 -10.83 -6.85 -5.78
C LEU A 356 -9.52 -7.57 -6.12
N GLU A 357 -9.51 -8.91 -6.16
CA GLU A 357 -8.34 -9.70 -6.57
C GLU A 357 -7.96 -9.45 -8.03
N SER A 358 -8.94 -9.37 -8.94
CA SER A 358 -8.71 -9.00 -10.34
C SER A 358 -8.15 -7.58 -10.48
N LEU A 359 -8.67 -6.62 -9.70
CA LEU A 359 -8.16 -5.25 -9.68
C LEU A 359 -6.71 -5.20 -9.15
N VAL A 360 -6.41 -5.89 -8.05
CA VAL A 360 -5.05 -5.98 -7.48
C VAL A 360 -4.07 -6.69 -8.43
N SER A 361 -4.57 -7.62 -9.25
CA SER A 361 -3.78 -8.35 -10.23
C SER A 361 -3.68 -7.62 -11.58
N GLY A 362 -4.57 -6.66 -11.83
CA GLY A 362 -4.69 -5.90 -13.07
C GLY A 362 -5.20 -6.71 -14.25
N ILE A 363 -6.09 -7.67 -13.97
CA ILE A 363 -6.65 -8.58 -14.97
C ILE A 363 -8.05 -8.10 -15.38
N PRO A 364 -8.31 -7.85 -16.68
CA PRO A 364 -9.64 -7.51 -17.16
C PRO A 364 -10.69 -8.62 -16.93
N VAL A 365 -11.97 -8.23 -16.87
CA VAL A 365 -13.07 -9.13 -16.50
C VAL A 365 -14.08 -9.31 -17.63
N VAL A 366 -14.52 -10.56 -17.85
CA VAL A 366 -15.81 -10.86 -18.48
C VAL A 366 -16.80 -11.22 -17.37
N GLY A 367 -17.78 -10.36 -17.15
CA GLY A 367 -18.71 -10.45 -16.04
C GLY A 367 -20.02 -11.14 -16.41
N PHE A 368 -20.43 -12.15 -15.65
CA PHE A 368 -21.74 -12.79 -15.74
C PHE A 368 -22.41 -12.86 -14.35
N PRO A 369 -22.95 -11.73 -13.87
CA PRO A 369 -23.54 -11.66 -12.53
C PRO A 369 -24.74 -12.58 -12.40
N GLN A 370 -24.85 -13.27 -11.27
CA GLN A 370 -25.90 -14.26 -10.99
C GLN A 370 -26.93 -13.74 -9.98
N PHE A 371 -26.48 -13.16 -8.86
CA PHE A 371 -27.37 -12.75 -7.76
C PHE A 371 -26.75 -11.70 -6.81
N THR A 372 -27.54 -11.25 -5.85
CA THR A 372 -27.17 -10.31 -4.77
C THR A 372 -26.57 -9.03 -5.32
N ASP A 373 -25.40 -8.62 -4.84
CA ASP A 373 -24.60 -7.46 -5.19
C ASP A 373 -23.89 -7.56 -6.56
N GLN A 374 -23.80 -8.75 -7.14
CA GLN A 374 -23.05 -8.99 -8.37
C GLN A 374 -23.49 -8.14 -9.57
N PRO A 375 -24.80 -7.88 -9.81
CA PRO A 375 -25.22 -6.99 -10.90
C PRO A 375 -24.67 -5.56 -10.75
N THR A 376 -24.63 -5.05 -9.52
CA THR A 376 -24.04 -3.74 -9.22
C THR A 376 -22.52 -3.77 -9.40
N ILE A 377 -21.85 -4.84 -8.98
CA ILE A 377 -20.40 -4.98 -9.21
C ILE A 377 -20.10 -5.05 -10.71
N ALA A 378 -20.91 -5.76 -11.50
CA ALA A 378 -20.76 -5.80 -12.95
C ALA A 378 -20.93 -4.41 -13.59
N LYS A 379 -21.90 -3.61 -13.10
CA LYS A 379 -22.06 -2.19 -13.49
C LYS A 379 -20.81 -1.37 -13.18
N LEU A 380 -20.22 -1.55 -11.99
CA LEU A 380 -18.99 -0.85 -11.62
C LEU A 380 -17.81 -1.27 -12.50
N ILE A 381 -17.65 -2.56 -12.78
CA ILE A 381 -16.59 -3.10 -13.67
C ILE A 381 -16.72 -2.55 -15.09
N GLU A 382 -17.92 -2.54 -15.66
CA GLU A 382 -18.18 -2.18 -17.05
C GLU A 382 -18.16 -0.67 -17.29
N ASP A 383 -18.87 0.09 -16.46
CA ASP A 383 -19.16 1.50 -16.73
C ASP A 383 -18.30 2.47 -15.91
N VAL A 384 -17.96 2.10 -14.67
CA VAL A 384 -17.27 3.02 -13.74
C VAL A 384 -15.75 2.81 -13.78
N TRP A 385 -15.28 1.61 -13.47
CA TRP A 385 -13.87 1.25 -13.49
C TRP A 385 -13.37 0.97 -14.90
N LYS A 386 -14.29 0.55 -15.79
CA LYS A 386 -14.02 0.20 -17.19
C LYS A 386 -12.88 -0.81 -17.30
N THR A 387 -12.94 -1.85 -16.48
CA THR A 387 -11.96 -2.95 -16.42
C THR A 387 -12.51 -4.25 -16.99
N GLY A 388 -13.76 -4.27 -17.44
CA GLY A 388 -14.34 -5.45 -18.06
C GLY A 388 -15.58 -5.15 -18.90
N VAL A 389 -16.22 -6.22 -19.34
CA VAL A 389 -17.48 -6.20 -20.09
C VAL A 389 -18.49 -7.11 -19.40
N ARG A 390 -19.78 -6.80 -19.51
CA ARG A 390 -20.85 -7.62 -18.95
C ARG A 390 -21.52 -8.43 -20.06
N LEU A 391 -21.72 -9.72 -19.82
CA LEU A 391 -22.46 -10.59 -20.72
C LEU A 391 -23.96 -10.25 -20.73
N THR A 392 -24.57 -10.32 -21.91
CA THR A 392 -26.00 -10.09 -22.10
C THR A 392 -26.75 -11.40 -22.25
N ALA A 393 -27.72 -11.65 -21.36
CA ALA A 393 -28.61 -12.81 -21.48
C ALA A 393 -29.77 -12.53 -22.45
N ASN A 394 -30.31 -13.57 -23.06
CA ASN A 394 -31.56 -13.49 -23.82
C ASN A 394 -32.77 -13.33 -22.87
N GLU A 395 -33.97 -13.25 -23.44
CA GLU A 395 -35.23 -13.11 -22.67
C GLU A 395 -35.49 -14.26 -21.68
N GLU A 396 -34.86 -15.42 -21.89
CA GLU A 396 -34.95 -16.60 -21.02
C GLU A 396 -33.88 -16.60 -19.91
N GLY A 397 -33.01 -15.58 -19.86
CA GLY A 397 -31.90 -15.50 -18.91
C GLY A 397 -30.67 -16.34 -19.31
N LEU A 398 -30.64 -16.92 -20.51
CA LEU A 398 -29.54 -17.71 -21.04
C LEU A 398 -28.54 -16.82 -21.81
N VAL A 399 -27.26 -16.91 -21.48
CA VAL A 399 -26.19 -16.28 -22.26
C VAL A 399 -25.69 -17.27 -23.32
N LYS A 400 -25.78 -16.89 -24.58
CA LYS A 400 -25.35 -17.70 -25.73
C LYS A 400 -23.82 -17.74 -25.87
N GLY A 401 -23.29 -18.86 -26.35
CA GLY A 401 -21.87 -19.05 -26.64
C GLY A 401 -21.28 -17.99 -27.58
N ASP A 402 -22.04 -17.51 -28.57
CA ASP A 402 -21.60 -16.43 -29.47
C ASP A 402 -21.36 -15.10 -28.72
N GLU A 403 -22.19 -14.81 -27.71
CA GLU A 403 -22.04 -13.65 -26.84
C GLU A 403 -20.84 -13.81 -25.90
N ILE A 404 -20.61 -15.01 -25.38
CA ILE A 404 -19.43 -15.34 -24.56
C ILE A 404 -18.15 -15.15 -25.36
N LYS A 405 -18.09 -15.73 -26.56
CA LYS A 405 -17.00 -15.55 -27.51
C LYS A 405 -16.78 -14.06 -27.82
N ARG A 406 -17.84 -13.33 -28.17
CA ARG A 406 -17.75 -11.90 -28.48
C ARG A 406 -17.14 -11.10 -27.33
N CYS A 407 -17.55 -11.36 -26.09
CA CYS A 407 -17.00 -10.67 -24.92
C CYS A 407 -15.55 -11.05 -24.62
N ILE A 408 -15.18 -12.34 -24.74
CA ILE A 408 -13.78 -12.79 -24.61
C ILE A 408 -12.90 -12.10 -25.65
N GLU A 409 -13.33 -12.06 -26.92
CA GLU A 409 -12.59 -11.39 -27.99
C GLU A 409 -12.60 -9.87 -27.86
N MET A 410 -13.64 -9.27 -27.28
CA MET A 410 -13.64 -7.84 -26.99
C MET A 410 -12.58 -7.48 -25.94
N VAL A 411 -12.39 -8.34 -24.95
CA VAL A 411 -11.39 -8.14 -23.88
C VAL A 411 -9.98 -8.47 -24.37
N MET A 412 -9.80 -9.52 -25.19
CA MET A 412 -8.48 -10.09 -25.52
C MET A 412 -8.06 -9.99 -27.00
N GLY A 413 -8.93 -9.52 -27.89
CA GLY A 413 -8.76 -9.56 -29.36
C GLY A 413 -7.97 -8.40 -29.97
N GLY A 414 -7.27 -7.60 -29.17
CA GLY A 414 -6.41 -6.51 -29.66
C GLY A 414 -7.14 -5.29 -30.26
N GLY A 415 -8.46 -5.18 -30.07
CA GLY A 415 -9.22 -3.99 -30.46
C GLY A 415 -9.10 -2.85 -29.44
N GLN A 416 -9.43 -1.62 -29.87
CA GLN A 416 -9.37 -0.41 -29.04
C GLN A 416 -10.07 -0.56 -27.69
N ARG A 417 -11.22 -1.26 -27.65
CA ARG A 417 -11.94 -1.52 -26.40
C ARG A 417 -11.14 -2.41 -25.45
N GLY A 418 -10.54 -3.50 -25.94
CA GLY A 418 -9.71 -4.39 -25.11
C GLY A 418 -8.48 -3.67 -24.55
N GLU A 419 -7.83 -2.82 -25.35
CA GLU A 419 -6.72 -1.97 -24.91
C GLU A 419 -7.13 -0.99 -23.80
N GLU A 420 -8.30 -0.34 -23.92
CA GLU A 420 -8.87 0.51 -22.88
C GLU A 420 -9.07 -0.25 -21.56
N LEU A 421 -9.70 -1.43 -21.63
CA LEU A 421 -9.97 -2.27 -20.46
C LEU A 421 -8.67 -2.72 -19.77
N SER A 422 -7.67 -3.14 -20.54
CA SER A 422 -6.35 -3.53 -20.04
C SER A 422 -5.61 -2.35 -19.40
N LYS A 423 -5.62 -1.18 -20.04
CA LYS A 423 -5.03 0.06 -19.49
C LYS A 423 -5.69 0.44 -18.16
N ASN A 424 -7.01 0.32 -18.06
CA ASN A 424 -7.73 0.61 -16.83
C ASN A 424 -7.44 -0.45 -15.75
N ALA A 425 -7.42 -1.74 -16.08
CA ALA A 425 -7.07 -2.78 -15.12
C ALA A 425 -5.68 -2.56 -14.52
N LYS A 426 -4.67 -2.19 -15.35
CA LYS A 426 -3.33 -1.81 -14.89
C LYS A 426 -3.32 -0.54 -14.03
N LYS A 427 -4.14 0.47 -14.37
CA LYS A 427 -4.33 1.68 -13.53
C LYS A 427 -4.85 1.32 -12.14
N TRP A 428 -5.91 0.54 -12.07
CA TRP A 428 -6.52 0.17 -10.80
C TRP A 428 -5.62 -0.75 -9.97
N LYS A 429 -4.83 -1.62 -10.62
CA LYS A 429 -3.75 -2.37 -9.96
C LYS A 429 -2.74 -1.47 -9.27
N ALA A 430 -2.30 -0.40 -9.92
CA ALA A 430 -1.36 0.53 -9.31
C ALA A 430 -1.98 1.20 -8.08
N LEU A 431 -3.19 1.74 -8.20
CA LEU A 431 -3.90 2.38 -7.08
C LEU A 431 -4.20 1.40 -5.92
N ALA A 432 -4.60 0.17 -6.24
CA ALA A 432 -4.80 -0.88 -5.25
C ALA A 432 -3.49 -1.26 -4.55
N ARG A 433 -2.37 -1.30 -5.28
CA ARG A 433 -1.02 -1.53 -4.71
C ARG A 433 -0.49 -0.33 -3.92
N ASP A 434 -0.88 0.89 -4.27
CA ASP A 434 -0.54 2.11 -3.52
C ASP A 434 -1.37 2.21 -2.24
N ALA A 435 -2.64 1.81 -2.25
CA ALA A 435 -3.41 1.59 -1.01
C ALA A 435 -2.73 0.54 -0.10
N LEU A 436 -1.96 -0.37 -0.70
CA LEU A 436 -1.11 -1.34 0.00
C LEU A 436 0.31 -0.81 0.34
N LYS A 437 0.74 0.38 -0.11
CA LYS A 437 2.11 0.95 0.06
C LYS A 437 2.12 2.47 0.31
N GLU A 438 2.56 2.92 1.49
CA GLU A 438 2.54 4.35 1.87
C GLU A 438 3.92 4.91 2.32
N ALA A 439 4.14 6.23 2.18
CA ALA A 439 5.42 6.97 2.19
C ALA A 439 6.30 6.98 3.47
N GLN A 440 7.64 7.09 3.29
CA GLN A 440 8.65 6.41 4.15
C GLN A 440 9.85 7.27 4.66
N GLY A 441 9.97 8.55 4.28
CA GLY A 441 11.24 9.32 4.34
C GLY A 441 11.92 9.49 5.71
N ALA A 442 11.18 9.81 6.78
CA ALA A 442 11.73 9.91 8.14
C ALA A 442 11.64 8.58 8.92
N ILE A 443 10.77 7.69 8.47
CA ILE A 443 10.44 6.42 9.14
C ILE A 443 11.57 5.40 8.93
N ASN A 444 12.10 5.31 7.71
CA ASN A 444 13.14 4.34 7.37
C ASN A 444 14.41 4.47 8.22
N PRO A 445 15.03 5.66 8.35
CA PRO A 445 16.24 5.81 9.15
C PRO A 445 16.01 5.45 10.63
N ALA A 446 14.87 5.85 11.21
CA ALA A 446 14.54 5.53 12.60
C ALA A 446 14.38 4.01 12.80
N PHE A 447 13.77 3.33 11.83
CA PHE A 447 13.62 1.88 11.86
C PHE A 447 14.96 1.14 11.71
N GLN A 448 15.86 1.62 10.85
CA GLN A 448 17.20 1.04 10.74
C GLN A 448 18.03 1.28 12.00
N LEU A 449 18.00 2.49 12.57
CA LEU A 449 18.67 2.79 13.84
C LEU A 449 18.18 1.85 14.95
N ALA A 450 16.86 1.64 15.05
CA ALA A 450 16.27 0.71 16.01
C ALA A 450 16.80 -0.72 15.85
N LYS A 451 16.96 -1.21 14.61
CA LYS A 451 17.54 -2.54 14.34
C LYS A 451 18.98 -2.65 14.82
N HIS A 452 19.81 -1.62 14.60
CA HIS A 452 21.19 -1.63 15.10
C HIS A 452 21.25 -1.61 16.63
N LEU A 453 20.41 -0.80 17.28
CA LEU A 453 20.30 -0.76 18.74
C LEU A 453 19.87 -2.11 19.33
N ILE A 454 18.88 -2.77 18.73
CA ILE A 454 18.42 -4.11 19.17
C ILE A 454 19.54 -5.15 19.06
N ARG A 455 20.30 -5.14 17.96
CA ARG A 455 21.47 -6.04 17.79
C ARG A 455 22.55 -5.82 18.86
N MET A 456 22.60 -4.64 19.46
CA MET A 456 23.48 -4.29 20.58
C MET A 456 22.86 -4.59 21.96
N GLY A 457 21.70 -5.24 22.02
CA GLY A 457 21.03 -5.62 23.25
C GLY A 457 20.16 -4.52 23.87
N VAL A 458 19.90 -3.42 23.16
CA VAL A 458 19.04 -2.34 23.63
C VAL A 458 17.58 -2.67 23.34
N LYS A 459 16.72 -2.57 24.36
CA LYS A 459 15.26 -2.68 24.17
C LYS A 459 14.73 -1.38 23.56
N VAL A 460 14.14 -1.46 22.37
CA VAL A 460 13.66 -0.29 21.63
C VAL A 460 12.13 -0.29 21.52
N THR A 461 11.53 0.87 21.79
CA THR A 461 10.12 1.14 21.47
C THR A 461 10.03 2.33 20.51
N ILE A 462 9.51 2.11 19.31
CA ILE A 462 9.21 3.20 18.36
C ILE A 462 7.81 3.71 18.65
N VAL A 463 7.70 5.02 18.92
CA VAL A 463 6.41 5.69 19.08
C VAL A 463 6.11 6.52 17.84
N THR A 464 4.97 6.30 17.19
CA THR A 464 4.62 6.98 15.93
C THR A 464 3.11 7.16 15.77
N THR A 465 2.67 7.94 14.78
CA THR A 465 1.22 8.13 14.54
C THR A 465 0.58 6.85 14.02
N VAL A 466 -0.73 6.68 14.20
CA VAL A 466 -1.50 5.58 13.60
C VAL A 466 -1.30 5.53 12.08
N SER A 467 -1.35 6.69 11.42
CA SER A 467 -1.06 6.79 9.99
C SER A 467 0.33 6.24 9.66
N ALA A 468 1.38 6.70 10.32
CA ALA A 468 2.75 6.25 10.09
C ALA A 468 2.97 4.76 10.44
N HIS A 469 2.35 4.27 11.51
CA HIS A 469 2.39 2.86 11.89
C HIS A 469 1.79 1.96 10.81
N ARG A 470 0.64 2.35 10.23
CA ARG A 470 0.03 1.66 9.08
C ARG A 470 0.99 1.63 7.89
N ARG A 471 1.80 2.68 7.66
CA ARG A 471 2.82 2.69 6.59
C ARG A 471 3.96 1.70 6.88
N MET A 472 4.43 1.65 8.12
CA MET A 472 5.53 0.79 8.55
C MET A 472 5.20 -0.69 8.41
N THR A 473 4.07 -1.12 8.98
CA THR A 473 3.64 -2.55 9.02
C THR A 473 3.32 -3.13 7.65
N LYS A 474 3.08 -2.27 6.64
CA LYS A 474 2.87 -2.68 5.25
C LYS A 474 4.17 -3.03 4.52
N SER A 475 5.32 -2.49 4.95
CA SER A 475 6.56 -2.51 4.17
C SER A 475 7.53 -3.66 4.49
N ALA A 476 7.54 -4.18 5.71
CA ALA A 476 8.35 -5.31 6.16
C ALA A 476 7.83 -5.84 7.52
N PRO A 477 8.08 -7.12 7.86
CA PRO A 477 7.81 -7.62 9.21
C PRO A 477 8.64 -6.85 10.25
N ILE A 478 7.98 -6.51 11.35
CA ILE A 478 8.62 -5.88 12.51
C ILE A 478 9.41 -6.98 13.22
N PRO A 479 10.70 -6.79 13.54
CA PRO A 479 11.46 -7.75 14.34
C PRO A 479 10.76 -7.99 15.69
N ASP A 480 10.73 -9.24 16.17
CA ASP A 480 10.01 -9.62 17.40
C ASP A 480 10.46 -8.82 18.64
N ASP A 481 11.73 -8.38 18.66
CA ASP A 481 12.32 -7.57 19.73
C ASP A 481 12.03 -6.05 19.62
N LEU A 482 11.34 -5.62 18.56
CA LEU A 482 10.99 -4.21 18.33
C LEU A 482 9.53 -3.94 18.71
N THR A 483 9.33 -3.19 19.79
CA THR A 483 7.98 -2.72 20.14
C THR A 483 7.62 -1.47 19.34
N ILE A 484 6.42 -1.41 18.75
CA ILE A 484 5.89 -0.18 18.13
C ILE A 484 4.61 0.24 18.84
N ALA A 485 4.59 1.47 19.34
CA ALA A 485 3.43 2.09 19.96
C ALA A 485 2.85 3.17 19.02
N ALA A 486 1.58 3.01 18.66
CA ALA A 486 0.87 3.95 17.79
C ALA A 486 -0.04 4.89 18.60
N PHE A 487 -0.02 6.19 18.28
CA PHE A 487 -0.94 7.19 18.83
C PHE A 487 -1.69 7.93 17.73
N SER A 488 -2.90 8.41 18.03
CA SER A 488 -3.65 9.22 17.06
C SER A 488 -2.97 10.58 16.88
N GLY A 489 -2.70 11.00 15.65
CA GLY A 489 -2.09 12.31 15.39
C GLY A 489 -3.09 13.43 15.13
N GLY A 490 -4.40 13.15 15.29
CA GLY A 490 -5.50 13.98 14.76
C GLY A 490 -5.78 13.78 13.26
N TYR A 491 -4.88 13.07 12.57
CA TYR A 491 -4.89 12.83 11.11
C TYR A 491 -4.50 11.37 10.82
N ASP A 492 -5.30 10.44 11.31
CA ASP A 492 -4.99 9.00 11.26
C ASP A 492 -5.10 8.40 9.86
N GLU A 493 -5.78 9.08 8.95
CA GLU A 493 -5.85 8.77 7.51
C GLU A 493 -4.78 9.52 6.68
N GLY A 494 -3.81 10.13 7.35
CA GLY A 494 -2.72 10.88 6.71
C GLY A 494 -3.04 12.36 6.47
N PHE A 495 -1.97 13.15 6.32
CA PHE A 495 -2.04 14.58 6.01
C PHE A 495 -2.22 14.79 4.51
N LYS A 496 -3.24 15.56 4.10
CA LYS A 496 -3.58 15.84 2.70
C LYS A 496 -3.14 17.26 2.32
N ASN A 497 -2.86 17.49 1.03
CA ASN A 497 -2.36 18.78 0.52
C ASN A 497 -3.24 20.02 0.79
N ARG A 498 -4.49 19.81 1.24
CA ARG A 498 -5.45 20.87 1.58
C ARG A 498 -5.54 21.15 3.08
N ASP A 499 -4.87 20.34 3.89
CA ASP A 499 -4.94 20.42 5.34
C ASP A 499 -4.03 21.55 5.85
N ASP A 500 -4.45 22.21 6.92
CA ASP A 500 -3.67 23.29 7.51
C ASP A 500 -2.46 22.75 8.28
N HIS A 501 -1.25 23.16 7.86
CA HIS A 501 0.00 22.69 8.44
C HIS A 501 0.14 23.07 9.92
N GLN A 502 -0.34 24.25 10.34
CA GLN A 502 -0.21 24.70 11.72
C GLN A 502 -1.11 23.90 12.66
N HIS A 503 -2.36 23.67 12.25
CA HIS A 503 -3.32 22.85 12.98
C HIS A 503 -2.82 21.40 13.08
N PHE A 504 -2.35 20.82 11.96
CA PHE A 504 -1.75 19.48 11.97
C PHE A 504 -0.60 19.35 12.97
N LEU A 505 0.35 20.29 12.97
CA LEU A 505 1.48 20.26 13.89
C LEU A 505 1.06 20.45 15.35
N SER A 506 0.05 21.29 15.61
CA SER A 506 -0.53 21.47 16.94
C SER A 506 -1.17 20.19 17.46
N GLU A 507 -2.02 19.55 16.66
CA GLU A 507 -2.69 18.29 17.02
C GLU A 507 -1.67 17.17 17.21
N TYR A 508 -0.71 17.04 16.30
CA TYR A 508 0.38 16.07 16.37
C TYR A 508 1.19 16.25 17.66
N ARG A 509 1.55 17.49 18.02
CA ARG A 509 2.26 17.81 19.26
C ARG A 509 1.43 17.46 20.50
N SER A 510 0.17 17.87 20.53
CA SER A 510 -0.72 17.66 21.69
C SER A 510 -0.93 16.17 21.98
N HIS A 511 -1.29 15.41 20.96
CA HIS A 511 -1.55 13.98 21.09
C HIS A 511 -0.26 13.18 21.30
N GLY A 512 0.82 13.53 20.59
CA GLY A 512 2.12 12.88 20.73
C GLY A 512 2.70 13.07 22.12
N SER A 513 2.64 14.29 22.66
CA SER A 513 3.14 14.56 24.02
C SER A 513 2.39 13.74 25.07
N ARG A 514 1.06 13.67 24.96
CA ARG A 514 0.22 12.88 25.88
C ARG A 514 0.55 11.40 25.80
N ALA A 515 0.59 10.84 24.59
CA ALA A 515 0.84 9.41 24.39
C ALA A 515 2.24 8.99 24.86
N VAL A 516 3.27 9.78 24.57
CA VAL A 516 4.64 9.51 25.02
C VAL A 516 4.73 9.62 26.55
N ALA A 517 4.07 10.60 27.17
CA ALA A 517 4.05 10.75 28.63
C ALA A 517 3.38 9.56 29.32
N GLU A 518 2.25 9.11 28.79
CA GLU A 518 1.52 7.93 29.27
C GLU A 518 2.37 6.67 29.14
N LEU A 519 3.05 6.48 28.00
CA LEU A 519 3.93 5.35 27.77
C LEU A 519 5.08 5.32 28.77
N ILE A 520 5.81 6.44 28.92
CA ILE A 520 6.91 6.57 29.87
C ILE A 520 6.44 6.25 31.30
N THR A 521 5.29 6.79 31.69
CA THR A 521 4.72 6.58 33.03
C THR A 521 4.30 5.13 33.25
N ALA A 522 3.69 4.49 32.24
CA ALA A 522 3.28 3.09 32.29
C ALA A 522 4.50 2.17 32.38
N SER A 523 5.51 2.36 31.54
CA SER A 523 6.76 1.60 31.54
C SER A 523 7.49 1.68 32.89
N ARG A 524 7.50 2.87 33.53
CA ARG A 524 8.02 3.03 34.89
C ARG A 524 7.24 2.22 35.94
N LYS A 525 5.90 2.18 35.85
CA LYS A 525 5.04 1.39 36.76
C LYS A 525 5.19 -0.12 36.56
N GLU A 526 5.43 -0.56 35.32
CA GLU A 526 5.61 -1.96 34.96
C GLU A 526 7.02 -2.49 35.26
N GLY A 527 7.88 -1.70 35.93
CA GLY A 527 9.24 -2.10 36.31
C GLY A 527 10.27 -2.05 35.17
N HIS A 528 9.90 -1.46 34.02
CA HIS A 528 10.74 -1.35 32.83
C HIS A 528 10.89 0.13 32.43
N PRO A 529 11.51 0.99 33.27
CA PRO A 529 11.53 2.42 33.01
C PRO A 529 12.25 2.75 31.69
N ILE A 530 11.67 3.66 30.91
CA ILE A 530 12.34 4.25 29.74
C ILE A 530 13.50 5.11 30.24
N THR A 531 14.72 4.78 29.83
CA THR A 531 15.96 5.44 30.28
C THR A 531 16.37 6.61 29.39
N ARG A 532 15.93 6.64 28.13
CA ARG A 532 16.26 7.70 27.16
C ARG A 532 15.20 7.85 26.09
N LEU A 533 14.96 9.08 25.65
CA LEU A 533 14.10 9.39 24.50
C LEU A 533 14.94 9.84 23.29
N VAL A 534 14.92 9.06 22.21
CA VAL A 534 15.48 9.47 20.91
C VAL A 534 14.34 9.94 20.03
N TYR A 535 14.47 11.14 19.44
CA TYR A 535 13.39 11.76 18.67
C TYR A 535 13.90 12.37 17.36
N THR A 536 13.10 12.34 16.30
CA THR A 536 13.55 12.83 14.98
C THR A 536 13.36 14.35 14.84
N MET A 537 13.85 14.92 13.74
CA MET A 537 13.65 16.34 13.41
C MET A 537 12.16 16.76 13.49
N LEU A 538 11.94 18.06 13.74
CA LEU A 538 10.62 18.71 13.88
C LEU A 538 9.77 18.28 15.09
N GLN A 539 10.33 17.47 16.01
CA GLN A 539 9.65 16.99 17.23
C GLN A 539 10.23 17.65 18.49
N THR A 540 10.45 18.97 18.49
CA THR A 540 10.98 19.72 19.65
C THR A 540 10.16 19.54 20.93
N TRP A 541 8.86 19.24 20.80
CA TRP A 541 7.99 18.89 21.92
C TRP A 541 8.43 17.64 22.67
N ALA A 542 9.08 16.69 22.00
CA ALA A 542 9.57 15.46 22.61
C ALA A 542 10.72 15.73 23.59
N ALA A 543 11.65 16.62 23.22
CA ALA A 543 12.70 17.09 24.13
C ALA A 543 12.13 17.81 25.35
N LYS A 544 11.17 18.72 25.16
CA LYS A 544 10.49 19.41 26.26
C LYS A 544 9.80 18.44 27.21
N LEU A 545 9.06 17.47 26.66
CA LEU A 545 8.42 16.43 27.45
C LEU A 545 9.43 15.59 28.23
N ALA A 546 10.53 15.19 27.60
CA ALA A 546 11.56 14.39 28.25
C ALA A 546 12.20 15.16 29.42
N HIS A 547 12.48 16.45 29.22
CA HIS A 547 12.92 17.35 30.29
C HIS A 547 11.91 17.39 31.45
N ASP A 548 10.62 17.60 31.16
CA ASP A 548 9.55 17.67 32.17
C ASP A 548 9.39 16.34 32.95
N LEU A 549 9.72 15.21 32.32
CA LEU A 549 9.67 13.88 32.93
C LEU A 549 11.01 13.41 33.51
N HIS A 550 12.04 14.28 33.50
CA HIS A 550 13.40 13.99 33.95
C HIS A 550 14.03 12.79 33.25
N ILE A 551 13.86 12.68 31.94
CA ILE A 551 14.46 11.65 31.09
C ILE A 551 15.42 12.32 30.10
N PRO A 552 16.66 11.81 29.96
CA PRO A 552 17.57 12.27 28.93
C PRO A 552 16.96 12.15 27.53
N SER A 553 17.08 13.19 26.71
CA SER A 553 16.67 13.16 25.31
C SER A 553 17.86 13.27 24.37
N THR A 554 17.73 12.74 23.16
CA THR A 554 18.80 12.80 22.15
C THR A 554 18.15 12.98 20.77
N PRO A 555 18.35 14.14 20.12
CA PRO A 555 17.85 14.33 18.76
C PRO A 555 18.56 13.39 17.78
N PHE A 556 17.76 12.84 16.87
CA PHE A 556 18.21 12.05 15.73
C PHE A 556 17.99 12.87 14.45
N TRP A 557 19.09 13.39 13.94
CA TRP A 557 19.19 14.23 12.76
C TRP A 557 19.27 13.38 11.49
N ILE A 558 18.29 13.52 10.61
CA ILE A 558 18.14 12.71 9.38
C ILE A 558 18.44 13.51 8.11
N GLN A 559 19.17 14.62 8.25
CA GLN A 559 19.76 15.43 7.16
C GLN A 559 21.30 15.36 7.25
N PRO A 560 22.05 15.86 6.26
CA PRO A 560 23.50 16.00 6.38
C PRO A 560 23.90 16.82 7.62
N ALA A 561 25.06 16.52 8.20
CA ALA A 561 25.65 17.34 9.27
C ALA A 561 25.93 18.78 8.79
N THR A 562 26.31 18.92 7.52
CA THR A 562 26.50 20.21 6.83
C THR A 562 25.23 21.08 6.91
N VAL A 563 24.05 20.49 6.76
CA VAL A 563 22.78 21.23 6.82
C VAL A 563 22.47 21.68 8.25
N PHE A 564 22.78 20.85 9.25
CA PHE A 564 22.70 21.26 10.65
C PHE A 564 23.61 22.46 10.94
N GLN A 565 24.84 22.44 10.42
CA GLN A 565 25.78 23.55 10.52
C GLN A 565 25.27 24.84 9.88
N ILE A 566 24.63 24.75 8.70
CA ILE A 566 23.98 25.91 8.05
C ILE A 566 22.89 26.50 8.96
N TYR A 567 21.99 25.68 9.51
CA TYR A 567 20.95 26.18 10.41
C TYR A 567 21.54 26.82 11.66
N TYR A 568 22.56 26.21 12.26
CA TYR A 568 23.24 26.78 13.42
C TYR A 568 23.78 28.19 13.13
N TYR A 569 24.58 28.36 12.07
CA TYR A 569 25.15 29.67 11.74
C TYR A 569 24.10 30.69 11.32
N TYR A 570 23.04 30.25 10.61
CA TYR A 570 21.92 31.12 10.27
C TYR A 570 21.33 31.78 11.52
N PHE A 571 21.12 31.02 12.60
CA PHE A 571 20.62 31.56 13.87
C PHE A 571 21.70 32.18 14.77
N ASN A 572 22.99 31.98 14.48
CA ASN A 572 24.13 32.47 15.25
C ASN A 572 24.99 33.46 14.45
N GLY A 573 24.36 34.51 13.92
CA GLY A 573 25.05 35.67 13.36
C GLY A 573 25.19 35.72 11.84
N TYR A 574 24.81 34.67 11.11
CA TYR A 574 24.89 34.64 9.63
C TYR A 574 23.53 34.80 8.95
N GLY A 575 22.43 34.90 9.68
CA GLY A 575 21.09 35.08 9.12
C GLY A 575 20.96 36.34 8.25
N ASP A 576 21.51 37.47 8.71
CA ASP A 576 21.51 38.73 7.92
C ASP A 576 22.35 38.62 6.65
N LEU A 577 23.49 37.92 6.71
CA LEU A 577 24.35 37.69 5.54
C LEU A 577 23.59 36.85 4.50
N ILE A 578 22.99 35.75 4.95
CA ILE A 578 22.19 34.85 4.12
C ILE A 578 21.00 35.59 3.50
N GLY A 579 20.26 36.38 4.30
CA GLY A 579 19.10 37.13 3.84
C GLY A 579 19.42 38.30 2.90
N LYS A 580 20.55 39.00 3.08
CA LYS A 580 20.97 40.08 2.17
C LYS A 580 21.44 39.51 0.83
N ASN A 581 22.29 38.49 0.89
CA ASN A 581 22.90 37.90 -0.30
C ASN A 581 21.94 36.96 -1.05
N SER A 582 20.80 36.59 -0.48
CA SER A 582 19.79 35.79 -1.18
C SER A 582 19.16 36.49 -2.38
N SER A 583 19.25 37.82 -2.46
CA SER A 583 18.71 38.62 -3.58
C SER A 583 19.53 38.53 -4.87
N ASP A 584 20.81 38.17 -4.77
CA ASP A 584 21.70 37.93 -5.91
C ASP A 584 22.13 36.45 -5.91
N PRO A 585 21.61 35.62 -6.84
CA PRO A 585 21.94 34.19 -6.93
C PRO A 585 23.42 33.86 -7.12
N SER A 586 24.21 34.83 -7.56
CA SER A 586 25.66 34.69 -7.81
C SER A 586 26.52 35.14 -6.63
N CYS A 587 25.93 35.79 -5.62
CA CYS A 587 26.68 36.33 -4.49
C CYS A 587 27.23 35.20 -3.61
N PRO A 588 28.54 35.18 -3.33
CA PRO A 588 29.14 34.19 -2.44
C PRO A 588 28.67 34.39 -0.99
N ILE A 589 28.41 33.27 -0.32
CA ILE A 589 28.04 33.18 1.08
C ILE A 589 29.09 32.32 1.77
N GLU A 590 29.96 32.97 2.54
CA GLU A 590 31.00 32.33 3.32
C GLU A 590 30.52 32.06 4.74
N ILE A 591 30.44 30.78 5.10
CA ILE A 591 30.09 30.31 6.43
C ILE A 591 31.28 29.49 6.96
N PRO A 592 31.73 29.68 8.22
CA PRO A 592 32.88 28.97 8.75
C PRO A 592 32.74 27.46 8.65
N GLY A 593 33.77 26.81 8.10
CA GLY A 593 33.83 25.35 7.97
C GLY A 593 32.93 24.76 6.88
N LEU A 594 32.29 25.58 6.04
CA LEU A 594 31.48 25.15 4.89
C LEU A 594 32.17 25.51 3.57
N PRO A 595 31.88 24.77 2.47
CA PRO A 595 32.31 25.19 1.14
C PRO A 595 31.67 26.54 0.78
N LEU A 596 32.25 27.25 -0.19
CA LEU A 596 31.67 28.50 -0.69
C LEU A 596 30.26 28.23 -1.25
N LEU A 597 29.24 28.81 -0.63
CA LEU A 597 27.83 28.65 -1.00
C LEU A 597 27.35 29.85 -1.82
N THR A 598 26.27 29.66 -2.57
CA THR A 598 25.41 30.78 -2.98
C THR A 598 23.97 30.53 -2.50
N SER A 599 23.05 31.47 -2.74
CA SER A 599 21.66 31.31 -2.33
C SER A 599 21.00 30.05 -2.90
N ARG A 600 21.45 29.57 -4.07
CA ARG A 600 20.98 28.32 -4.69
C ARG A 600 21.39 27.07 -3.91
N ASP A 601 22.40 27.15 -3.04
CA ASP A 601 22.97 26.00 -2.32
C ASP A 601 22.39 25.87 -0.91
N LEU A 602 21.63 26.86 -0.45
CA LEU A 602 21.04 26.89 0.88
C LEU A 602 19.72 26.09 0.92
N PRO A 603 19.32 25.61 2.11
CA PRO A 603 18.00 25.05 2.30
C PRO A 603 16.91 26.03 1.86
N SER A 604 15.94 25.55 1.06
CA SER A 604 15.08 26.44 0.27
C SER A 604 14.24 27.42 1.11
N PHE A 605 13.97 27.11 2.37
CA PHE A 605 13.20 27.98 3.29
C PHE A 605 14.05 29.02 4.04
N LEU A 606 15.37 29.02 3.85
CA LEU A 606 16.26 30.11 4.31
C LEU A 606 16.33 31.28 3.32
N VAL A 607 15.92 31.03 2.07
CA VAL A 607 15.85 32.05 1.02
C VAL A 607 14.45 32.67 1.03
N PRO A 608 14.32 34.01 1.14
CA PRO A 608 13.04 34.70 1.12
C PRO A 608 12.26 34.37 -0.16
N SER A 609 11.08 33.77 0.00
CA SER A 609 10.12 33.53 -1.07
C SER A 609 8.71 33.46 -0.50
N ASP A 610 7.80 34.27 -1.05
CA ASP A 610 6.40 34.38 -0.61
C ASP A 610 5.60 33.08 -0.81
N SER A 611 6.19 32.05 -1.44
CA SER A 611 5.53 30.80 -1.83
C SER A 611 6.10 29.54 -1.18
N ASN A 612 7.06 29.65 -0.24
CA ASN A 612 7.68 28.46 0.34
C ASN A 612 6.78 27.77 1.40
N ARG A 613 6.22 26.62 1.02
CA ARG A 613 5.33 25.78 1.85
C ARG A 613 6.00 25.18 3.09
N TYR A 614 7.33 25.18 3.18
CA TYR A 614 8.09 24.63 4.31
C TYR A 614 8.64 25.70 5.27
N SER A 615 8.23 26.96 5.10
CA SER A 615 8.63 28.07 5.99
C SER A 615 8.31 27.81 7.47
N PHE A 616 7.28 27.01 7.77
CA PHE A 616 6.93 26.59 9.14
C PHE A 616 8.06 25.84 9.87
N ALA A 617 9.00 25.22 9.14
CA ALA A 617 10.09 24.44 9.74
C ALA A 617 11.16 25.33 10.39
N LEU A 618 11.35 26.55 9.88
CA LEU A 618 12.38 27.47 10.35
C LEU A 618 12.26 27.81 11.86
N PRO A 619 11.10 28.26 12.39
CA PRO A 619 10.96 28.50 13.82
C PRO A 619 11.14 27.23 14.67
N ILE A 620 10.83 26.05 14.12
CA ILE A 620 11.03 24.77 14.83
C ILE A 620 12.52 24.42 14.93
N PHE A 621 13.31 24.66 13.87
CA PHE A 621 14.76 24.49 13.94
C PHE A 621 15.41 25.49 14.90
N LYS A 622 14.89 26.72 14.97
CA LYS A 622 15.31 27.69 15.99
C LYS A 622 15.07 27.16 17.40
N GLU A 623 13.84 26.71 17.67
CA GLU A 623 13.46 26.10 18.96
C GLU A 623 14.33 24.87 19.30
N GLN A 624 14.66 24.04 18.31
CA GLN A 624 15.55 22.89 18.49
C GLN A 624 16.96 23.31 18.92
N LEU A 625 17.52 24.35 18.31
CA LEU A 625 18.85 24.86 18.67
C LEU A 625 18.84 25.51 20.05
N GLU A 626 17.80 26.27 20.39
CA GLU A 626 17.62 26.86 21.73
C GLU A 626 17.55 25.79 22.83
N LEU A 627 16.87 24.67 22.56
CA LEU A 627 16.82 23.52 23.49
C LEU A 627 18.20 22.86 23.66
N LEU A 628 18.95 22.68 22.57
CA LEU A 628 20.31 22.15 22.62
C LEU A 628 21.26 23.10 23.35
N ASP A 629 21.09 24.40 23.17
CA ASP A 629 21.92 25.43 23.77
C ASP A 629 21.80 25.50 25.30
N ALA A 630 20.68 25.00 25.85
CA ALA A 630 20.45 24.89 27.28
C ALA A 630 21.19 23.71 27.93
N GLU A 631 21.64 22.73 27.15
CA GLU A 631 22.37 21.57 27.63
C GLU A 631 23.90 21.77 27.52
N THR A 632 24.65 21.16 28.44
CA THR A 632 26.13 21.15 28.34
C THR A 632 26.55 20.06 27.37
N LYS A 633 27.07 20.45 26.20
CA LYS A 633 27.57 19.54 25.16
C LYS A 633 26.57 18.45 24.75
N PRO A 634 25.35 18.82 24.31
CA PRO A 634 24.32 17.86 23.94
C PRO A 634 24.79 16.94 22.82
N LYS A 635 24.33 15.68 22.89
CA LYS A 635 24.62 14.65 21.88
C LYS A 635 23.54 14.67 20.81
N ILE A 636 23.96 14.58 19.55
CA ILE A 636 23.06 14.56 18.40
C ILE A 636 23.48 13.37 17.54
N LEU A 637 22.58 12.41 17.38
CA LEU A 637 22.81 11.29 16.47
C LEU A 637 22.54 11.77 15.05
N VAL A 638 23.47 11.58 14.12
CA VAL A 638 23.36 12.05 12.75
C VAL A 638 23.39 10.87 11.79
N ASN A 639 22.38 10.74 10.91
CA ASN A 639 22.40 9.74 9.84
C ASN A 639 23.40 10.14 8.74
N THR A 640 24.69 10.02 9.04
CA THR A 640 25.84 10.27 8.17
C THR A 640 26.99 9.36 8.63
N PHE A 641 28.14 9.37 7.95
CA PHE A 641 29.32 8.61 8.38
C PHE A 641 30.55 9.51 8.48
N ASP A 642 31.50 9.16 9.35
CA ASP A 642 32.61 10.05 9.70
C ASP A 642 33.44 10.50 8.49
N ALA A 643 33.63 9.62 7.51
CA ALA A 643 34.46 9.91 6.34
C ALA A 643 33.81 10.92 5.37
N ILE A 644 32.49 11.09 5.34
CA ILE A 644 31.79 11.94 4.35
C ILE A 644 31.63 13.39 4.81
N GLU A 645 31.54 13.63 6.13
CA GLU A 645 31.31 14.96 6.71
C GLU A 645 32.20 15.24 7.96
N PRO A 646 33.53 14.95 7.95
CA PRO A 646 34.36 15.04 9.15
C PRO A 646 34.55 16.47 9.68
N GLU A 647 34.51 17.48 8.81
CA GLU A 647 34.57 18.89 9.21
C GLU A 647 33.24 19.32 9.84
N ALA A 648 32.10 19.01 9.21
CA ALA A 648 30.80 19.43 9.70
C ALA A 648 30.42 18.80 11.05
N LEU A 649 30.80 17.54 11.28
CA LEU A 649 30.61 16.86 12.57
C LEU A 649 31.38 17.52 13.73
N ARG A 650 32.46 18.27 13.43
CA ARG A 650 33.33 18.90 14.43
C ARG A 650 33.26 20.44 14.43
N ALA A 651 32.51 21.03 13.51
CA ALA A 651 32.51 22.47 13.29
C ALA A 651 31.91 23.28 14.45
N ILE A 652 31.00 22.67 15.22
CA ILE A 652 30.31 23.33 16.33
C ILE A 652 30.72 22.64 17.63
N GLU A 653 31.79 23.13 18.27
CA GLU A 653 32.33 22.55 19.50
C GLU A 653 31.32 22.44 20.65
N LYS A 654 30.29 23.29 20.62
CA LYS A 654 29.19 23.29 21.59
C LYS A 654 28.38 22.00 21.57
N PHE A 655 28.33 21.28 20.45
CA PHE A 655 27.51 20.08 20.29
C PHE A 655 28.38 18.86 19.99
N ASN A 656 27.93 17.69 20.41
CA ASN A 656 28.56 16.42 20.06
C ASN A 656 27.75 15.72 18.98
N LEU A 657 28.07 15.96 17.71
CA LEU A 657 27.45 15.27 16.58
C LEU A 657 28.11 13.91 16.39
N ILE A 658 27.31 12.85 16.50
CA ILE A 658 27.77 11.46 16.43
C ILE A 658 27.23 10.85 15.15
N ALA A 659 28.13 10.47 14.24
CA ALA A 659 27.76 9.83 12.99
C ALA A 659 27.26 8.39 13.24
N VAL A 660 25.98 8.13 13.00
CA VAL A 660 25.32 6.83 13.15
C VAL A 660 24.66 6.37 11.85
N GLY A 661 25.29 6.64 10.71
CA GLY A 661 24.89 6.14 9.40
C GLY A 661 26.06 5.60 8.58
N PRO A 662 25.83 5.31 7.28
CA PRO A 662 24.58 5.51 6.56
C PRO A 662 23.52 4.45 6.91
N LEU A 663 22.35 4.86 7.40
CA LEU A 663 21.27 3.94 7.79
C LEU A 663 20.44 3.46 6.58
N VAL A 664 21.10 2.70 5.70
CA VAL A 664 20.48 2.07 4.51
C VAL A 664 20.05 0.64 4.80
N SER A 665 19.15 0.08 3.99
CA SER A 665 18.67 -1.31 4.16
C SER A 665 19.79 -2.33 3.92
N SER A 666 19.86 -3.40 4.73
CA SER A 666 20.83 -4.50 4.59
C SER A 666 20.78 -5.20 3.22
N ALA A 667 19.61 -5.21 2.57
CA ALA A 667 19.45 -5.72 1.20
C ALA A 667 20.31 -4.99 0.16
N SER A 668 20.82 -3.79 0.49
CA SER A 668 21.74 -3.00 -0.35
C SER A 668 23.21 -3.44 -0.21
N LEU A 669 23.53 -4.29 0.79
CA LEU A 669 24.89 -4.70 1.13
C LEU A 669 25.22 -6.14 0.70
N GLU A 670 24.23 -7.03 0.68
CA GLU A 670 24.43 -8.48 0.45
C GLU A 670 24.51 -8.89 -1.04
N ARG A 671 24.40 -7.94 -1.99
CA ARG A 671 24.35 -8.23 -3.44
C ARG A 671 25.69 -8.00 -4.11
N GLU A 672 26.65 -8.89 -3.85
CA GLU A 672 27.91 -8.93 -4.60
C GLU A 672 27.96 -10.07 -5.64
N ASP A 673 27.06 -11.06 -5.58
CA ASP A 673 26.98 -12.16 -6.54
C ASP A 673 25.57 -12.27 -7.18
N PRO A 674 25.41 -12.18 -8.52
CA PRO A 674 24.10 -12.18 -9.17
C PRO A 674 23.44 -13.57 -9.27
N SER A 675 24.08 -14.64 -8.78
CA SER A 675 23.70 -16.00 -9.20
C SER A 675 22.54 -16.64 -8.45
N GLU A 676 22.06 -16.13 -7.32
CA GLU A 676 20.99 -16.81 -6.56
C GLU A 676 19.98 -15.82 -5.96
N THR A 677 18.91 -15.56 -6.71
CA THR A 677 17.49 -15.54 -6.24
C THR A 677 16.58 -15.04 -7.37
N GLN A 678 15.86 -15.97 -8.00
CA GLN A 678 14.85 -15.71 -9.01
C GLN A 678 13.55 -15.22 -8.37
N THR A 679 13.30 -13.91 -8.42
CA THR A 679 11.94 -13.39 -8.50
C THR A 679 11.88 -12.44 -9.68
N SER A 680 11.30 -12.89 -10.81
CA SER A 680 11.16 -12.07 -12.01
C SER A 680 10.24 -10.89 -11.71
N ARG A 681 10.83 -9.70 -11.66
CA ARG A 681 10.11 -8.43 -11.80
C ARG A 681 10.47 -7.92 -13.19
N ASP A 682 9.48 -7.58 -14.01
CA ASP A 682 9.67 -7.21 -15.44
C ASP A 682 10.79 -6.18 -15.66
N TYR A 683 10.95 -5.22 -14.74
CA TYR A 683 12.00 -4.22 -14.83
C TYR A 683 13.41 -4.73 -14.48
N VAL A 684 13.54 -5.78 -13.65
CA VAL A 684 14.83 -6.42 -13.35
C VAL A 684 15.30 -7.24 -14.55
N GLU A 685 14.40 -7.96 -15.22
CA GLU A 685 14.73 -8.65 -16.48
C GLU A 685 15.11 -7.67 -17.58
N TRP A 686 14.38 -6.55 -17.69
CA TRP A 686 14.77 -5.49 -18.60
C TRP A 686 16.15 -4.91 -18.23
N LEU A 687 16.45 -4.67 -16.96
CA LEU A 687 17.77 -4.22 -16.51
C LEU A 687 18.87 -5.24 -16.83
N ASN A 688 18.61 -6.54 -16.69
CA ASN A 688 19.51 -7.63 -17.06
C ASN A 688 19.82 -7.62 -18.57
N SER A 689 18.88 -7.19 -19.41
CA SER A 689 19.09 -7.07 -20.87
C SER A 689 19.99 -5.90 -21.27
N LYS A 690 20.30 -4.97 -20.36
CA LYS A 690 21.06 -3.75 -20.69
C LYS A 690 22.55 -3.90 -20.40
N PRO A 691 23.42 -3.28 -21.22
CA PRO A 691 24.85 -3.26 -20.94
C PRO A 691 25.19 -2.68 -19.57
N LYS A 692 26.33 -3.10 -19.01
CA LYS A 692 26.85 -2.57 -17.74
C LYS A 692 26.96 -1.05 -17.79
N SER A 693 26.52 -0.38 -16.72
CA SER A 693 26.61 1.08 -16.57
C SER A 693 26.03 1.89 -17.74
N SER A 694 24.97 1.40 -18.38
CA SER A 694 24.31 2.06 -19.51
C SER A 694 22.99 2.73 -19.16
N VAL A 695 22.33 2.28 -18.08
CA VAL A 695 20.97 2.70 -17.72
C VAL A 695 20.97 3.96 -16.86
N VAL A 696 20.03 4.87 -17.13
CA VAL A 696 19.67 6.01 -16.26
C VAL A 696 18.46 5.63 -15.41
N TYR A 697 18.59 5.63 -14.08
CA TYR A 697 17.44 5.51 -13.18
C TYR A 697 16.92 6.90 -12.84
N VAL A 698 15.63 7.16 -13.03
CA VAL A 698 15.00 8.46 -12.75
C VAL A 698 13.95 8.30 -11.64
N SER A 699 14.16 8.97 -10.50
CA SER A 699 13.21 8.98 -9.38
C SER A 699 13.33 10.26 -8.55
N PHE A 700 12.21 10.96 -8.37
CA PHE A 700 12.14 12.21 -7.60
C PHE A 700 11.55 12.02 -6.19
N GLY A 701 11.59 10.79 -5.66
CA GLY A 701 11.13 10.48 -4.30
C GLY A 701 9.61 10.39 -4.18
N SER A 702 9.10 10.54 -2.95
CA SER A 702 7.68 10.34 -2.63
C SER A 702 6.87 11.62 -2.45
N VAL A 703 7.52 12.79 -2.52
CA VAL A 703 6.91 14.09 -2.18
C VAL A 703 6.96 15.08 -3.34
N VAL A 704 7.97 14.99 -4.22
CA VAL A 704 8.11 15.92 -5.35
C VAL A 704 6.98 15.71 -6.35
N LEU A 705 6.30 16.80 -6.69
CA LEU A 705 5.32 16.87 -7.78
C LEU A 705 5.88 17.81 -8.84
N LEU A 706 6.19 17.27 -10.03
CA LEU A 706 6.73 18.06 -11.14
C LEU A 706 5.60 18.66 -11.99
N SER A 707 5.84 19.84 -12.57
CA SER A 707 4.91 20.41 -13.55
C SER A 707 4.93 19.58 -14.85
N LYS A 708 3.82 19.59 -15.60
CA LYS A 708 3.76 18.91 -16.91
C LYS A 708 4.91 19.34 -17.82
N LEU A 709 5.15 20.65 -17.90
CA LEU A 709 6.22 21.22 -18.71
C LEU A 709 7.60 20.69 -18.31
N GLN A 710 7.88 20.58 -17.01
CA GLN A 710 9.16 20.04 -16.54
C GLN A 710 9.32 18.56 -16.87
N MET A 711 8.24 17.76 -16.80
CA MET A 711 8.30 16.37 -17.22
C MET A 711 8.53 16.22 -18.73
N GLU A 712 7.96 17.10 -19.56
CA GLU A 712 8.19 17.09 -21.01
C GLU A 712 9.65 17.41 -21.36
N GLU A 713 10.29 18.33 -20.64
CA GLU A 713 11.72 18.59 -20.81
C GLU A 713 12.59 17.42 -20.32
N ILE A 714 12.20 16.73 -19.23
CA ILE A 714 12.85 15.48 -18.79
C ILE A 714 12.73 14.40 -19.88
N ALA A 715 11.54 14.22 -20.43
CA ALA A 715 11.31 13.29 -21.52
C ALA A 715 12.21 13.60 -22.72
N ARG A 716 12.28 14.86 -23.15
CA ARG A 716 13.14 15.30 -24.25
C ARG A 716 14.62 15.02 -23.96
N GLY A 717 15.11 15.39 -22.77
CA GLY A 717 16.49 15.14 -22.37
C GLY A 717 16.86 13.66 -22.32
N LEU A 718 15.95 12.81 -21.85
CA LEU A 718 16.13 11.35 -21.87
C LEU A 718 16.21 10.81 -23.30
N LEU A 719 15.26 11.17 -24.17
CA LEU A 719 15.24 10.74 -25.57
C LEU A 719 16.51 11.15 -26.32
N GLU A 720 16.94 12.39 -26.13
CA GLU A 720 18.13 12.91 -26.81
C GLU A 720 19.45 12.37 -26.24
N SER A 721 19.47 11.85 -25.01
CA SER A 721 20.64 11.15 -24.49
C SER A 721 20.85 9.80 -25.18
N HIS A 722 19.82 9.23 -25.82
CA HIS A 722 19.82 7.90 -26.42
C HIS A 722 20.21 6.75 -25.46
N ARG A 723 20.24 7.01 -24.15
CA ARG A 723 20.55 6.01 -23.13
C ARG A 723 19.29 5.28 -22.69
N PRO A 724 19.37 3.96 -22.43
CA PRO A 724 18.26 3.27 -21.80
C PRO A 724 17.99 3.88 -20.43
N PHE A 725 16.72 4.03 -20.06
CA PHE A 725 16.36 4.58 -18.77
C PHE A 725 15.23 3.78 -18.12
N ILE A 726 15.14 3.84 -16.81
CA ILE A 726 13.97 3.44 -16.04
C ILE A 726 13.48 4.64 -15.24
N TRP A 727 12.28 5.13 -15.54
CA TRP A 727 11.71 6.33 -14.95
C TRP A 727 10.49 5.98 -14.08
N VAL A 728 10.59 6.30 -12.80
CA VAL A 728 9.49 6.14 -11.84
C VAL A 728 8.57 7.37 -11.91
N ILE A 729 7.35 7.18 -12.39
CA ILE A 729 6.30 8.21 -12.40
C ILE A 729 5.11 7.68 -11.58
N ARG A 730 4.80 8.32 -10.45
CA ARG A 730 3.72 7.84 -9.57
C ARG A 730 2.36 8.27 -10.10
N ALA A 731 1.35 7.41 -9.94
CA ALA A 731 -0.05 7.80 -10.14
C ALA A 731 -0.49 8.72 -8.99
N MET A 732 -1.06 9.90 -9.29
CA MET A 732 -1.62 10.78 -8.26
C MET A 732 -3.08 10.43 -7.92
N GLU A 733 -3.51 10.76 -6.69
CA GLU A 733 -4.81 10.44 -6.09
C GLU A 733 -6.05 11.11 -6.69
N ILE A 734 -5.96 11.94 -7.75
CA ILE A 734 -7.15 12.57 -8.33
C ILE A 734 -7.01 12.66 -9.84
N GLY A 735 -7.80 11.84 -10.56
CA GLY A 735 -8.42 12.15 -11.86
C GLY A 735 -7.57 12.48 -13.09
N ASP A 736 -6.29 12.80 -12.95
CA ASP A 736 -5.47 13.36 -14.03
C ASP A 736 -4.07 12.72 -13.98
N LYS A 737 -3.88 11.67 -14.80
CA LYS A 737 -2.59 10.99 -14.90
C LYS A 737 -1.58 11.91 -15.57
N GLN A 738 -0.51 12.27 -14.86
CA GLN A 738 0.63 12.99 -15.43
C GLN A 738 1.24 12.25 -16.63
N GLU A 739 1.29 10.92 -16.60
CA GLU A 739 1.79 10.06 -17.69
C GLU A 739 0.96 10.15 -18.98
N ASP A 740 -0.37 10.28 -18.88
CA ASP A 740 -1.27 10.32 -20.04
C ASP A 740 -1.22 11.69 -20.76
N LYS A 741 -0.42 12.64 -20.26
CA LYS A 741 -0.19 13.96 -20.86
C LYS A 741 1.21 14.14 -21.45
N LEU A 742 2.11 13.15 -21.36
CA LEU A 742 3.43 13.24 -21.96
C LEU A 742 3.31 13.08 -23.49
N GLY A 743 3.65 14.13 -24.23
CA GLY A 743 3.56 14.13 -25.70
C GLY A 743 4.49 13.14 -26.42
N PHE A 744 5.46 12.53 -25.72
CA PHE A 744 6.52 11.67 -26.29
C PHE A 744 6.52 10.24 -25.74
N ARG A 745 5.38 9.74 -25.27
CA ARG A 745 5.33 8.48 -24.53
C ARG A 745 5.77 7.27 -25.37
N GLU A 746 5.33 7.18 -26.62
CA GLU A 746 5.67 6.05 -27.49
C GLU A 746 7.17 6.01 -27.79
N GLU A 747 7.81 7.16 -27.96
CA GLU A 747 9.25 7.27 -28.15
C GLU A 747 10.00 6.88 -26.88
N LEU A 748 9.51 7.31 -25.70
CA LEU A 748 10.11 6.97 -24.42
C LEU A 748 10.08 5.46 -24.16
N GLU A 749 8.96 4.79 -24.44
CA GLU A 749 8.81 3.35 -24.24
C GLU A 749 9.65 2.51 -25.22
N LYS A 750 10.05 3.07 -26.37
CA LYS A 750 11.03 2.43 -27.28
C LYS A 750 12.45 2.45 -26.73
N GLN A 751 12.81 3.46 -25.94
CA GLN A 751 14.17 3.66 -25.42
C GLN A 751 14.35 3.17 -23.97
N GLY A 752 13.31 3.31 -23.15
CA GLY A 752 13.35 3.06 -21.71
C GLY A 752 12.08 2.41 -21.17
N MET A 753 12.02 2.24 -19.85
CA MET A 753 10.83 1.82 -19.12
C MET A 753 10.29 2.95 -18.27
N ILE A 754 8.98 3.15 -18.31
CA ILE A 754 8.27 3.99 -17.34
C ILE A 754 7.51 3.06 -16.41
N VAL A 755 7.72 3.19 -15.10
CA VAL A 755 7.09 2.33 -14.10
C VAL A 755 6.45 3.16 -12.99
N PRO A 756 5.30 2.75 -12.44
CA PRO A 756 4.69 3.46 -11.31
C PRO A 756 5.53 3.33 -10.03
N TRP A 757 6.27 2.22 -9.92
CA TRP A 757 7.14 1.92 -8.79
C TRP A 757 8.16 0.84 -9.16
N CYS A 758 9.38 0.95 -8.63
CA CYS A 758 10.37 -0.13 -8.59
C CYS A 758 11.08 -0.13 -7.22
N SER A 759 11.72 -1.24 -6.87
CA SER A 759 12.60 -1.29 -5.70
C SER A 759 13.85 -0.47 -6.01
N GLN A 760 13.96 0.71 -5.38
CA GLN A 760 15.13 1.57 -5.54
C GLN A 760 16.42 0.83 -5.16
N VAL A 761 16.39 -0.01 -4.13
CA VAL A 761 17.53 -0.87 -3.73
C VAL A 761 17.90 -1.85 -4.86
N ASP A 762 16.92 -2.44 -5.54
CA ASP A 762 17.19 -3.37 -6.66
C ASP A 762 17.86 -2.65 -7.82
N VAL A 763 17.32 -1.49 -8.20
CA VAL A 763 17.85 -0.72 -9.34
C VAL A 763 19.23 -0.14 -9.01
N LEU A 764 19.41 0.47 -7.84
CA LEU A 764 20.70 1.06 -7.42
C LEU A 764 21.81 0.02 -7.28
N SER A 765 21.47 -1.23 -6.96
CA SER A 765 22.46 -2.32 -6.85
C SER A 765 22.71 -3.03 -8.18
N HIS A 766 21.96 -2.68 -9.25
CA HIS A 766 22.01 -3.41 -10.51
C HIS A 766 23.24 -3.03 -11.36
N PRO A 767 24.00 -3.99 -11.93
CA PRO A 767 25.20 -3.71 -12.72
C PRO A 767 24.97 -2.84 -13.97
N SER A 768 23.78 -2.90 -14.57
CA SER A 768 23.45 -2.09 -15.75
C SER A 768 23.22 -0.62 -15.43
N LEU A 769 23.03 -0.24 -14.17
CA LEU A 769 22.85 1.14 -13.78
C LEU A 769 24.16 1.94 -13.91
N GLY A 770 24.11 3.05 -14.63
CA GLY A 770 25.24 3.96 -14.80
C GLY A 770 25.03 5.35 -14.19
N CYS A 771 23.79 5.80 -14.03
CA CYS A 771 23.48 7.10 -13.44
C CYS A 771 22.15 7.08 -12.68
N PHE A 772 22.12 7.73 -11.52
CA PHE A 772 20.90 8.00 -10.79
C PHE A 772 20.49 9.48 -10.95
N PHE A 773 19.43 9.72 -11.71
CA PHE A 773 18.79 11.01 -11.85
C PHE A 773 17.75 11.20 -10.72
N THR A 774 18.07 12.08 -9.77
CA THR A 774 17.31 12.20 -8.51
C THR A 774 17.11 13.64 -8.05
N HIS A 775 16.05 13.83 -7.25
CA HIS A 775 15.77 15.06 -6.51
C HIS A 775 16.77 15.40 -5.40
N CYS A 776 17.83 14.59 -5.20
CA CYS A 776 18.84 14.80 -4.15
C CYS A 776 18.30 14.70 -2.71
N GLY A 777 17.30 13.86 -2.46
CA GLY A 777 16.91 13.52 -1.09
C GLY A 777 18.04 12.80 -0.34
N TRP A 778 18.16 13.04 0.97
CA TRP A 778 19.32 12.55 1.74
C TRP A 778 19.46 11.03 1.75
N ASN A 779 18.38 10.29 2.04
CA ASN A 779 18.40 8.83 2.03
C ASN A 779 18.78 8.26 0.65
N SER A 780 18.17 8.79 -0.42
CA SER A 780 18.50 8.39 -1.80
C SER A 780 19.95 8.68 -2.16
N SER A 781 20.52 9.77 -1.61
CA SER A 781 21.94 10.12 -1.82
C SER A 781 22.87 9.17 -1.07
N LEU A 782 22.55 8.80 0.17
CA LEU A 782 23.27 7.77 0.94
C LEU A 782 23.21 6.40 0.23
N GLU A 783 22.06 5.99 -0.28
CA GLU A 783 21.93 4.76 -1.07
C GLU A 783 22.80 4.80 -2.34
N SER A 784 22.83 5.94 -3.04
CA SER A 784 23.70 6.13 -4.22
C SER A 784 25.18 6.03 -3.86
N LEU A 785 25.60 6.60 -2.73
CA LEU A 785 26.97 6.52 -2.21
C LEU A 785 27.33 5.06 -1.88
N VAL A 786 26.48 4.35 -1.15
CA VAL A 786 26.68 2.93 -0.79
C VAL A 786 26.72 2.01 -2.02
N SER A 787 25.96 2.34 -3.06
CA SER A 787 25.98 1.60 -4.33
C SER A 787 27.12 2.03 -5.27
N GLY A 788 27.71 3.21 -5.06
CA GLY A 788 28.76 3.79 -5.89
C GLY A 788 28.26 4.26 -7.25
N ILE A 789 27.03 4.75 -7.30
CA ILE A 789 26.38 5.21 -8.52
C ILE A 789 26.49 6.74 -8.60
N PRO A 790 27.04 7.28 -9.70
CA PRO A 790 27.04 8.72 -9.95
C PRO A 790 25.63 9.31 -10.12
N VAL A 791 25.48 10.60 -9.83
CA VAL A 791 24.17 11.25 -9.75
C VAL A 791 24.01 12.39 -10.77
N VAL A 792 22.83 12.50 -11.38
CA VAL A 792 22.34 13.76 -11.95
C VAL A 792 21.33 14.35 -10.97
N GLY A 793 21.68 15.49 -10.37
CA GLY A 793 20.93 16.10 -9.30
C GLY A 793 19.93 17.15 -9.79
N PHE A 794 18.67 17.02 -9.36
CA PHE A 794 17.60 17.99 -9.61
C PHE A 794 16.89 18.42 -8.33
N PRO A 795 17.57 19.17 -7.46
CA PRO A 795 17.02 19.57 -6.17
C PRO A 795 15.77 20.43 -6.33
N GLN A 796 14.76 20.20 -5.50
CA GLN A 796 13.47 20.90 -5.55
C GLN A 796 13.25 21.80 -4.32
N PHE A 797 13.47 21.28 -3.11
CA PHE A 797 13.16 21.99 -1.87
C PHE A 797 13.96 21.47 -0.66
N THR A 798 13.77 22.13 0.49
CA THR A 798 14.41 21.82 1.78
C THR A 798 15.92 21.74 1.63
N ASP A 799 16.56 20.72 2.19
CA ASP A 799 17.98 20.40 2.18
C ASP A 799 18.53 19.89 0.82
N GLN A 800 17.67 19.57 -0.14
CA GLN A 800 18.09 19.02 -1.44
C GLN A 800 19.09 19.92 -2.20
N PRO A 801 18.95 21.26 -2.23
CA PRO A 801 19.92 22.13 -2.90
C PRO A 801 21.32 22.04 -2.28
N THR A 802 21.41 21.95 -0.95
CA THR A 802 22.68 21.72 -0.25
C THR A 802 23.26 20.35 -0.56
N ILE A 803 22.43 19.31 -0.60
CA ILE A 803 22.88 17.96 -0.98
C ILE A 803 23.40 17.95 -2.42
N ALA A 804 22.74 18.63 -3.35
CA ALA A 804 23.20 18.75 -4.72
C ALA A 804 24.55 19.47 -4.83
N LYS A 805 24.77 20.53 -4.02
CA LYS A 805 26.07 21.21 -3.88
C LYS A 805 27.16 20.26 -3.40
N LEU A 806 26.87 19.44 -2.38
CA LEU A 806 27.81 18.45 -1.87
C LEU A 806 28.15 17.39 -2.92
N ILE A 807 27.16 16.88 -3.66
CA ILE A 807 27.34 15.91 -4.75
C ILE A 807 28.24 16.48 -5.86
N GLU A 808 27.99 17.72 -6.28
CA GLU A 808 28.67 18.38 -7.41
C GLU A 808 30.09 18.82 -7.07
N ASP A 809 30.27 19.55 -5.97
CA ASP A 809 31.51 20.29 -5.68
C ASP A 809 32.41 19.59 -4.66
N VAL A 810 31.82 18.91 -3.67
CA VAL A 810 32.55 18.36 -2.53
C VAL A 810 32.90 16.89 -2.76
N TRP A 811 31.89 16.03 -2.91
CA TRP A 811 32.07 14.61 -3.16
C TRP A 811 32.44 14.32 -4.61
N LYS A 812 32.06 15.24 -5.52
CA LYS A 812 32.28 15.15 -6.96
C LYS A 812 31.84 13.78 -7.48
N THR A 813 30.61 13.39 -7.14
CA THR A 813 29.97 12.13 -7.55
C THR A 813 28.84 12.37 -8.54
N GLY A 814 28.57 13.60 -8.93
CA GLY A 814 27.51 13.90 -9.88
C GLY A 814 27.61 15.28 -10.50
N ALA A 815 26.58 15.59 -11.29
CA ALA A 815 26.36 16.90 -11.90
C ALA A 815 25.00 17.44 -11.46
N ARG A 816 24.89 18.75 -11.26
CA ARG A 816 23.63 19.40 -10.88
C ARG A 816 23.00 20.07 -12.10
N LEU A 817 21.70 19.89 -12.27
CA LEU A 817 20.95 20.59 -13.32
C LEU A 817 20.78 22.06 -12.98
N THR A 818 20.89 22.90 -14.01
CA THR A 818 20.65 24.35 -13.91
C THR A 818 19.33 24.72 -14.58
N ALA A 819 18.43 25.36 -13.83
CA ALA A 819 17.19 25.89 -14.38
C ALA A 819 17.43 27.22 -15.11
N ASN A 820 16.58 27.54 -16.09
CA ASN A 820 16.55 28.86 -16.71
C ASN A 820 15.96 29.92 -15.74
N GLU A 821 15.87 31.17 -16.20
CA GLU A 821 15.30 32.29 -15.43
C GLU A 821 13.84 32.05 -14.98
N GLU A 822 13.11 31.16 -15.66
CA GLU A 822 11.73 30.78 -15.35
C GLU A 822 11.64 29.59 -14.37
N GLY A 823 12.77 29.07 -13.89
CA GLY A 823 12.83 27.90 -13.01
C GLY A 823 12.63 26.56 -13.72
N LEU A 824 12.63 26.54 -15.06
CA LEU A 824 12.49 25.33 -15.88
C LEU A 824 13.87 24.79 -16.30
N VAL A 825 14.12 23.50 -16.08
CA VAL A 825 15.30 22.83 -16.63
C VAL A 825 14.97 22.28 -18.02
N LYS A 826 15.71 22.71 -19.04
CA LYS A 826 15.54 22.31 -20.43
C LYS A 826 16.11 20.92 -20.73
N GLY A 827 15.56 20.24 -21.73
CA GLY A 827 16.00 18.91 -22.18
C GLY A 827 17.47 18.86 -22.57
N ASP A 828 18.00 19.90 -23.22
CA ASP A 828 19.42 19.99 -23.57
C ASP A 828 20.34 19.98 -22.34
N GLU A 829 19.92 20.64 -21.25
CA GLU A 829 20.67 20.65 -20.00
C GLU A 829 20.63 19.27 -19.31
N ILE A 830 19.48 18.59 -19.35
CA ILE A 830 19.31 17.23 -18.84
C ILE A 830 20.22 16.25 -19.58
N LYS A 831 20.18 16.30 -20.91
CA LYS A 831 21.06 15.53 -21.79
C LYS A 831 22.53 15.81 -21.50
N ARG A 832 22.93 17.10 -21.42
CA ARG A 832 24.30 17.50 -21.13
C ARG A 832 24.79 16.91 -19.80
N CYS A 833 23.99 16.95 -18.75
CA CYS A 833 24.35 16.38 -17.44
C CYS A 833 24.40 14.85 -17.46
N ILE A 834 23.46 14.17 -18.14
CA ILE A 834 23.50 12.71 -18.32
C ILE A 834 24.78 12.30 -19.05
N GLU A 835 25.13 12.99 -20.14
CA GLU A 835 26.35 12.71 -20.92
C GLU A 835 27.63 13.10 -20.17
N MET A 836 27.59 14.13 -19.33
CA MET A 836 28.73 14.46 -18.46
C MET A 836 29.00 13.35 -17.45
N VAL A 837 27.95 12.76 -16.88
CA VAL A 837 28.04 11.73 -15.84
C VAL A 837 28.38 10.36 -16.43
N MET A 838 27.79 10.01 -17.58
CA MET A 838 27.90 8.67 -18.19
C MET A 838 28.75 8.60 -19.46
N GLY A 839 29.21 9.72 -19.99
CA GLY A 839 30.05 9.78 -21.18
C GLY A 839 31.50 9.36 -20.90
N GLY A 840 32.24 9.00 -21.96
CA GLY A 840 33.65 8.63 -21.89
C GLY A 840 34.63 9.82 -21.75
N GLY A 841 34.17 10.96 -21.25
CA GLY A 841 35.01 12.15 -21.05
C GLY A 841 35.72 12.12 -19.70
N GLN A 842 36.82 12.88 -19.57
CA GLN A 842 37.63 12.96 -18.34
C GLN A 842 36.79 13.28 -17.09
N ARG A 843 35.78 14.14 -17.22
CA ARG A 843 34.90 14.49 -16.09
C ARG A 843 34.05 13.30 -15.62
N GLY A 844 33.45 12.53 -16.54
CA GLY A 844 32.65 11.34 -16.19
C GLY A 844 33.50 10.27 -15.49
N GLU A 845 34.74 10.07 -15.96
CA GLU A 845 35.70 9.17 -15.31
C GLU A 845 36.05 9.61 -13.88
N GLU A 846 36.26 10.92 -13.66
CA GLU A 846 36.48 11.49 -12.33
C GLU A 846 35.29 11.21 -11.40
N LEU A 847 34.07 11.50 -11.87
CA LEU A 847 32.83 11.28 -11.10
C LEU A 847 32.65 9.79 -10.75
N SER A 848 32.87 8.89 -11.71
CA SER A 848 32.80 7.44 -11.49
C SER A 848 33.86 6.94 -10.50
N LYS A 849 35.09 7.44 -10.59
CA LYS A 849 36.17 7.11 -9.65
C LYS A 849 35.83 7.56 -8.23
N ASN A 850 35.30 8.78 -8.08
CA ASN A 850 34.87 9.29 -6.79
C ASN A 850 33.69 8.50 -6.22
N ALA A 851 32.69 8.16 -7.04
CA ALA A 851 31.56 7.35 -6.60
C ALA A 851 32.01 5.98 -6.05
N LYS A 852 32.99 5.33 -6.71
CA LYS A 852 33.61 4.08 -6.22
C LYS A 852 34.41 4.27 -4.93
N LYS A 853 35.16 5.39 -4.80
CA LYS A 853 35.88 5.74 -3.56
C LYS A 853 34.90 5.88 -2.39
N TRP A 854 33.83 6.65 -2.57
CA TRP A 854 32.83 6.88 -1.53
C TRP A 854 32.04 5.63 -1.19
N LYS A 855 31.77 4.75 -2.17
CA LYS A 855 31.23 3.41 -1.92
C LYS A 855 32.07 2.60 -0.96
N ALA A 856 33.39 2.56 -1.17
CA ALA A 856 34.28 1.82 -0.29
C ALA A 856 34.21 2.34 1.14
N LEU A 857 34.32 3.67 1.32
CA LEU A 857 34.25 4.32 2.64
C LEU A 857 32.89 4.14 3.33
N ALA A 858 31.78 4.26 2.58
CA ALA A 858 30.44 4.06 3.12
C ALA A 858 30.22 2.61 3.56
N ARG A 859 30.75 1.63 2.80
CA ARG A 859 30.69 0.22 3.16
C ARG A 859 31.60 -0.12 4.34
N ASP A 860 32.78 0.51 4.44
CA ASP A 860 33.66 0.36 5.61
C ASP A 860 33.00 0.89 6.89
N ALA A 861 32.23 1.98 6.80
CA ALA A 861 31.45 2.48 7.92
C ALA A 861 30.37 1.48 8.41
N LEU A 862 29.83 0.65 7.51
CA LEU A 862 28.75 -0.31 7.76
C LEU A 862 29.20 -1.70 8.20
N LYS A 863 30.49 -2.04 8.05
CA LYS A 863 31.03 -3.34 8.47
C LYS A 863 30.99 -3.47 9.99
N GLU A 864 31.03 -4.71 10.46
CA GLU A 864 31.22 -4.99 11.88
C GLU A 864 32.50 -4.31 12.39
N GLY A 865 32.38 -3.49 13.43
CA GLY A 865 33.49 -2.69 13.95
C GLY A 865 33.86 -1.46 13.10
N GLY A 866 33.03 -1.11 12.11
CA GLY A 866 33.11 0.15 11.37
C GLY A 866 32.65 1.35 12.21
N SER A 867 32.72 2.56 11.63
CA SER A 867 32.39 3.79 12.36
C SER A 867 30.96 3.82 12.89
N LEU A 868 29.99 3.27 12.16
CA LEU A 868 28.60 3.17 12.64
C LEU A 868 28.54 2.37 13.95
N ASP A 869 29.13 1.18 13.95
CA ASP A 869 29.11 0.27 15.10
C ASP A 869 29.90 0.84 16.28
N ILE A 870 31.07 1.43 16.03
CA ILE A 870 31.89 2.07 17.08
C ILE A 870 31.13 3.23 17.73
N ASN A 871 30.59 4.15 16.93
CA ASN A 871 29.91 5.34 17.43
C ASN A 871 28.61 4.99 18.15
N LEU A 872 27.85 4.04 17.60
CA LEU A 872 26.60 3.60 18.23
C LEU A 872 26.88 2.80 19.50
N LYS A 873 27.90 1.94 19.54
CA LYS A 873 28.32 1.25 20.76
C LYS A 873 28.76 2.23 21.84
N ALA A 874 29.55 3.24 21.49
CA ALA A 874 29.95 4.29 22.42
C ALA A 874 28.72 5.04 22.98
N PHE A 875 27.70 5.29 22.16
CA PHE A 875 26.43 5.86 22.62
C PHE A 875 25.65 4.90 23.53
N VAL A 876 25.65 3.60 23.23
CA VAL A 876 24.96 2.55 24.02
C VAL A 876 25.62 2.30 25.37
N ASP A 877 26.96 2.28 25.44
CA ASP A 877 27.72 2.08 26.68
C ASP A 877 27.48 3.22 27.71
N GLU A 878 26.90 4.33 27.27
CA GLU A 878 26.51 5.48 28.10
C GLU A 878 25.03 5.50 28.50
N LEU A 879 24.20 4.57 27.99
CA LEU A 879 22.78 4.41 28.34
C LEU A 879 22.61 3.70 29.68
#